data_AF-A0A2T1HNZ5-F1
#
_entry.id   AF-A0A2T1HNZ5-F1
#
_cell.length_a   1.000
_cell.length_b   1.000
_cell.length_c   1.000
_cell.angle_alpha   90.00
_cell.angle_beta   90.00
_cell.angle_gamma   90.00
#
_symmetry.space_group_name_H-M   'P 1'
#
loop_
_entity.id
_entity.type
_entity.pdbx_description
1 polymer ?
#
loop_
_entity_poly.entity_id
_entity_poly.type
_entity_poly.pdbx_seq_one_letter_code
_entity_poly.pdbx_strand_id
1 'polypeptide(L)'
;MRLAPTRRDGFSIGRRLLVAATAALAIAMAALVAISAFYARQAADAAFDRLLAASALSIAGAVQAEEGKVAVEAPVAALAMLGFAAEDRIFYEVVDPDGKPVTGYADLGEGLAAARSADPVFQNRTFRGDPIRVVTVGRLVALGDRAGWVTVRVGETRDARALLASELTQRAVWPLLALAALALALVHFGVQRALRPLRAIEKELRGRSPNELAPLQAPVPREVDELVTALNDFMGRLSSVFGRLSSLLADAAHQVRTPLASLRAQSEIALEETDPARLRDRLGRIHANAAQAGQIVGKILTDATLIHRLESRDAAPTRVAGIVEEALKALDPKDLQRVRSAMDPAAASAVIHGDRVALREMLRNLVENALLHAPEGPVEVVAEAAGPGRVALRVRDRGPGIPDEEKELVLQRFRRGRSAREGTGSGLGLAIVEQVAQSHGGALRLSDRPGGGLEAAVDLQAEPGSSRPSLVGALAAVALLSVAVAAGSSRAWAAEPVVTAFGEAADRHALVIAGATDKAQFAPLIEDFRSQHAGAPVIYLELDTTDLQERFLAGRLQPAPDLLVSSAIDLQVKLANDGYALAHESAFTRALPSWARWRNEVFGFTFEPAVIVYNPDLVPDPPRSRSALVQMLDRAPERFRGKVATYDIVRSGVGHLLAAQDAQVSSLFWRVTSALGGAGAQLVCCTAEMIDKVERGELALAYNALGSYAYARKAQGSRIGIVAPSDYTLVLSRVMMIPRSAPHGELARSFVDYVLSPRGQAVVAHGAGLGAILGEGPGTAAAFTAEARGPLQPITIGPWLLAFLDQQRKSRFLQSWLQIVSPN
;
A
#
# COMPACT_ATOMS: atom_id res chain seq x y z
N MET A 1 23.60 -28.80 39.63
CA MET A 1 22.49 -28.14 38.91
C MET A 1 23.11 -27.36 37.74
N ARG A 2 22.80 -27.69 36.48
CA ARG A 2 23.45 -27.03 35.31
C ARG A 2 22.75 -25.69 35.03
N LEU A 3 23.47 -24.59 35.19
CA LEU A 3 22.98 -23.26 34.79
C LEU A 3 23.03 -23.13 33.27
N ALA A 4 21.91 -22.76 32.66
CA ALA A 4 21.84 -22.46 31.23
C ALA A 4 22.44 -21.06 30.96
N PRO A 5 23.26 -20.88 29.91
CA PRO A 5 23.84 -19.58 29.60
C PRO A 5 22.77 -18.62 29.08
N THR A 6 22.62 -17.48 29.75
CA THR A 6 21.79 -16.37 29.27
C THR A 6 22.40 -15.77 28.00
N ARG A 7 21.77 -16.03 26.85
CA ARG A 7 22.12 -15.32 25.61
C ARG A 7 21.79 -13.84 25.79
N ARG A 8 22.83 -13.00 25.92
CA ARG A 8 22.73 -11.58 25.54
C ARG A 8 22.64 -11.53 24.02
N ASP A 9 21.61 -10.88 23.48
CA ASP A 9 21.47 -10.66 22.04
C ASP A 9 22.54 -9.66 21.55
N GLY A 10 23.70 -10.20 21.19
CA GLY A 10 24.83 -9.42 20.70
C GLY A 10 24.58 -8.82 19.32
N PHE A 11 24.95 -7.55 19.15
CA PHE A 11 24.85 -6.85 17.86
C PHE A 11 25.73 -7.50 16.80
N SER A 12 25.14 -7.85 15.65
CA SER A 12 25.88 -8.40 14.50
C SER A 12 26.22 -7.30 13.50
N ILE A 13 27.52 -7.06 13.28
CA ILE A 13 28.02 -6.12 12.26
C ILE A 13 27.48 -6.47 10.86
N GLY A 14 27.49 -7.76 10.50
CA GLY A 14 26.94 -8.24 9.23
C GLY A 14 25.43 -7.95 9.09
N ARG A 15 24.64 -8.13 10.16
CA ARG A 15 23.21 -7.77 10.15
C ARG A 15 23.01 -6.26 10.02
N ARG A 16 23.82 -5.44 10.71
CA ARG A 16 23.73 -3.97 10.63
C ARG A 16 24.08 -3.45 9.23
N LEU A 17 25.13 -3.99 8.59
CA LEU A 17 25.50 -3.68 7.22
C LEU A 17 24.40 -4.07 6.22
N LEU A 18 23.82 -5.27 6.37
CA LEU A 18 22.69 -5.72 5.54
C LEU A 18 21.45 -4.85 5.71
N VAL A 19 21.09 -4.47 6.94
CA VAL A 19 19.95 -3.57 7.21
C VAL A 19 20.21 -2.18 6.61
N ALA A 20 21.41 -1.63 6.78
CA ALA A 20 21.78 -0.34 6.18
C ALA A 20 21.75 -0.37 4.65
N ALA A 21 22.30 -1.42 4.03
CA ALA A 21 22.25 -1.61 2.58
C ALA A 21 20.83 -1.80 2.06
N THR A 22 19.99 -2.57 2.77
CA THR A 22 18.57 -2.75 2.42
C THR A 22 17.81 -1.42 2.51
N ALA A 23 18.05 -0.62 3.56
CA ALA A 23 17.45 0.70 3.70
C ALA A 23 17.92 1.67 2.59
N ALA A 24 19.22 1.69 2.27
CA ALA A 24 19.75 2.51 1.19
C ALA A 24 19.20 2.10 -0.19
N LEU A 25 19.11 0.80 -0.47
CA LEU A 25 18.48 0.27 -1.69
C LEU A 25 16.98 0.59 -1.74
N ALA A 26 16.26 0.52 -0.63
CA ALA A 26 14.84 0.89 -0.56
C ALA A 26 14.62 2.39 -0.83
N ILE A 27 15.46 3.27 -0.28
CA ILE A 27 15.43 4.71 -0.56
C ILE A 27 15.75 4.99 -2.03
N ALA A 28 16.80 4.38 -2.58
CA ALA A 28 17.18 4.54 -3.99
C ALA A 28 16.07 4.01 -4.92
N MET A 29 15.45 2.88 -4.59
CA MET A 29 14.33 2.32 -5.34
C MET A 29 13.09 3.23 -5.28
N ALA A 30 12.75 3.78 -4.11
CA ALA A 30 11.64 4.73 -3.98
C ALA A 30 11.88 6.01 -4.81
N ALA A 31 13.11 6.52 -4.82
CA ALA A 31 13.50 7.65 -5.66
C ALA A 31 13.42 7.33 -7.16
N LEU A 32 13.93 6.16 -7.60
CA LEU A 32 13.85 5.72 -9.00
C LEU A 32 12.41 5.48 -9.47
N VAL A 33 11.55 4.91 -8.61
CA VAL A 33 10.11 4.76 -8.90
C VAL A 33 9.42 6.11 -8.97
N ALA A 34 9.74 7.08 -8.10
CA ALA A 34 9.19 8.43 -8.18
C ALA A 34 9.63 9.18 -9.46
N ILE A 35 10.90 9.05 -9.85
CA ILE A 35 11.44 9.60 -11.11
C ILE A 35 10.76 8.93 -12.32
N SER A 36 10.63 7.61 -12.30
CA SER A 36 9.95 6.86 -13.37
C SER A 36 8.47 7.27 -13.50
N ALA A 37 7.75 7.43 -12.37
CA ALA A 37 6.37 7.90 -12.36
C ALA A 37 6.24 9.34 -12.87
N PHE A 38 7.21 10.22 -12.60
CA PHE A 38 7.26 11.57 -13.16
C PHE A 38 7.43 11.54 -14.69
N TYR A 39 8.43 10.80 -15.20
CA TYR A 39 8.63 10.65 -16.64
C TYR A 39 7.45 9.98 -17.35
N ALA A 40 6.83 8.97 -16.73
CA ALA A 40 5.64 8.31 -17.26
C ALA A 40 4.46 9.28 -17.42
N ARG A 41 4.22 10.15 -16.42
CA ARG A 41 3.20 11.22 -16.50
C ARG A 41 3.55 12.22 -17.60
N GLN A 42 4.80 12.69 -17.67
CA GLN A 42 5.22 13.66 -18.68
C GLN A 42 5.12 13.10 -20.11
N ALA A 43 5.47 11.82 -20.31
CA ALA A 43 5.34 11.13 -21.60
C ALA A 43 3.86 10.96 -22.00
N ALA A 44 2.99 10.58 -21.05
CA ALA A 44 1.56 10.47 -21.29
C ALA A 44 0.92 11.84 -21.61
N ASP A 45 1.14 12.87 -20.78
CA ASP A 45 0.63 14.23 -21.04
C ASP A 45 1.12 14.74 -22.41
N ALA A 46 2.39 14.53 -22.79
CA ALA A 46 2.92 14.96 -24.08
C ALA A 46 2.38 14.18 -25.29
N ALA A 47 2.02 12.89 -25.13
CA ALA A 47 1.41 12.09 -26.19
C ALA A 47 -0.05 12.51 -26.43
N PHE A 48 -0.82 12.65 -25.34
CA PHE A 48 -2.23 13.04 -25.40
C PHE A 48 -2.43 14.50 -25.82
N ASP A 49 -1.63 15.44 -25.30
CA ASP A 49 -1.72 16.85 -25.71
C ASP A 49 -1.44 17.02 -27.23
N ARG A 50 -0.64 16.16 -27.87
CA ARG A 50 -0.47 16.15 -29.33
C ARG A 50 -1.73 15.69 -30.08
N LEU A 51 -2.41 14.65 -29.60
CA LEU A 51 -3.67 14.18 -30.19
C LEU A 51 -4.78 15.22 -30.01
N LEU A 52 -4.87 15.83 -28.83
CA LEU A 52 -5.82 16.88 -28.49
C LEU A 52 -5.63 18.12 -29.39
N ALA A 53 -4.38 18.57 -29.58
CA ALA A 53 -4.06 19.64 -30.52
C ALA A 53 -4.35 19.28 -31.99
N ALA A 54 -4.07 18.04 -32.42
CA ALA A 54 -4.38 17.60 -33.78
C ALA A 54 -5.90 17.61 -34.05
N SER A 55 -6.71 17.18 -33.09
CA SER A 55 -8.17 17.25 -33.16
C SER A 55 -8.67 18.70 -33.24
N ALA A 56 -8.17 19.59 -32.36
CA ALA A 56 -8.54 21.01 -32.37
C ALA A 56 -8.12 21.72 -33.67
N LEU A 57 -6.93 21.43 -34.20
CA LEU A 57 -6.45 21.94 -35.49
C LEU A 57 -7.27 21.39 -36.65
N SER A 58 -7.77 20.14 -36.58
CA SER A 58 -8.66 19.55 -37.58
C SER A 58 -10.02 20.25 -37.60
N ILE A 59 -10.62 20.51 -36.43
CA ILE A 59 -11.87 21.30 -36.33
C ILE A 59 -11.62 22.75 -36.80
N ALA A 60 -10.51 23.38 -36.40
CA ALA A 60 -10.11 24.72 -36.85
C ALA A 60 -9.87 24.81 -38.37
N GLY A 61 -9.42 23.72 -38.99
CA GLY A 61 -9.28 23.60 -40.45
C GLY A 61 -10.62 23.45 -41.19
N ALA A 62 -11.66 22.95 -40.53
CA ALA A 62 -13.01 22.82 -41.07
C ALA A 62 -13.86 24.10 -40.91
N VAL A 63 -13.30 25.16 -40.31
CA VAL A 63 -13.97 26.46 -40.17
C VAL A 63 -14.01 27.18 -41.52
N GLN A 64 -15.23 27.53 -41.94
CA GLN A 64 -15.53 28.28 -43.14
C GLN A 64 -16.29 29.57 -42.80
N ALA A 65 -16.31 30.51 -43.73
CA ALA A 65 -17.12 31.72 -43.66
C ALA A 65 -18.17 31.66 -44.77
N GLU A 66 -19.43 31.48 -44.40
CA GLU A 66 -20.58 31.37 -45.30
C GLU A 66 -21.55 32.51 -45.00
N GLU A 67 -21.97 33.27 -46.03
CA GLU A 67 -22.92 34.39 -45.90
C GLU A 67 -22.57 35.43 -44.79
N GLY A 68 -21.27 35.63 -44.54
CA GLY A 68 -20.79 36.54 -43.50
C GLY A 68 -20.91 36.00 -42.06
N LYS A 69 -21.19 34.70 -41.89
CA LYS A 69 -21.23 33.99 -40.60
C LYS A 69 -20.16 32.89 -40.55
N VAL A 70 -19.81 32.48 -39.34
CA VAL A 70 -18.91 31.34 -39.12
C VAL A 70 -19.70 30.04 -39.26
N ALA A 71 -19.19 29.15 -40.11
CA ALA A 71 -19.73 27.83 -40.39
C ALA A 71 -18.68 26.78 -40.04
N VAL A 72 -19.04 25.76 -39.27
CA VAL A 72 -18.15 24.63 -38.97
C VAL A 72 -18.97 23.36 -38.91
N GLU A 73 -18.49 22.32 -39.59
CA GLU A 73 -18.96 20.95 -39.40
C GLU A 73 -17.82 20.14 -38.80
N ALA A 74 -17.97 19.67 -37.56
CA ALA A 74 -16.93 18.91 -36.88
C ALA A 74 -16.56 17.65 -37.72
N PRO A 75 -15.29 17.50 -38.16
CA PRO A 75 -14.88 16.33 -38.91
C PRO A 75 -14.98 15.07 -38.04
N VAL A 76 -15.53 13.98 -38.58
CA VAL A 76 -15.63 12.69 -37.87
C VAL A 76 -14.24 12.24 -37.41
N ALA A 77 -13.22 12.46 -38.26
CA ALA A 77 -11.82 12.17 -37.94
C ALA A 77 -11.31 12.91 -36.69
N ALA A 78 -11.73 14.15 -36.44
CA ALA A 78 -11.27 14.93 -35.29
C ALA A 78 -11.74 14.31 -33.96
N LEU A 79 -13.00 13.86 -33.89
CA LEU A 79 -13.53 13.18 -32.69
C LEU A 79 -13.10 11.71 -32.62
N ALA A 80 -12.90 11.05 -33.76
CA ALA A 80 -12.34 9.69 -33.82
C ALA A 80 -10.88 9.63 -33.34
N MET A 81 -10.05 10.65 -33.63
CA MET A 81 -8.67 10.75 -33.12
C MET A 81 -8.58 10.80 -31.60
N LEU A 82 -9.60 11.33 -30.93
CA LEU A 82 -9.70 11.32 -29.47
C LEU A 82 -10.26 9.98 -28.96
N GLY A 83 -11.12 9.32 -29.75
CA GLY A 83 -11.69 8.01 -29.44
C GLY A 83 -10.70 6.83 -29.35
N PHE A 84 -9.43 7.01 -29.74
CA PHE A 84 -8.37 6.05 -29.42
C PHE A 84 -8.12 5.95 -27.90
N ALA A 85 -8.38 7.02 -27.15
CA ALA A 85 -8.45 7.00 -25.70
C ALA A 85 -9.82 6.42 -25.28
N ALA A 86 -9.94 5.09 -25.34
CA ALA A 86 -11.20 4.37 -25.18
C ALA A 86 -11.94 4.59 -23.84
N GLU A 87 -11.31 5.27 -22.87
CA GLU A 87 -11.80 5.58 -21.52
C GLU A 87 -12.15 7.06 -21.27
N ASP A 88 -11.83 7.99 -22.18
CA ASP A 88 -12.02 9.43 -21.95
C ASP A 88 -13.32 10.01 -22.56
N ARG A 89 -13.87 11.06 -21.92
CA ARG A 89 -14.97 11.90 -22.41
C ARG A 89 -14.41 13.03 -23.24
N ILE A 90 -15.14 13.44 -24.28
CA ILE A 90 -14.71 14.41 -25.28
C ILE A 90 -15.71 15.56 -25.34
N PHE A 91 -15.19 16.77 -25.22
CA PHE A 91 -15.93 18.01 -25.31
C PHE A 91 -15.27 18.90 -26.35
N TYR A 92 -16.04 19.68 -27.08
CA TYR A 92 -15.50 20.70 -27.98
C TYR A 92 -16.43 21.90 -28.03
N GLU A 93 -15.89 23.04 -28.41
CA GLU A 93 -16.62 24.30 -28.54
C GLU A 93 -16.02 25.07 -29.71
N VAL A 94 -16.89 25.63 -30.55
CA VAL A 94 -16.51 26.63 -31.55
C VAL A 94 -17.21 27.92 -31.21
N VAL A 95 -16.45 29.00 -31.09
CA VAL A 95 -16.93 30.35 -30.81
C VAL A 95 -16.51 31.29 -31.94
N ASP A 96 -17.43 32.12 -32.41
CA ASP A 96 -17.15 33.14 -33.43
C ASP A 96 -16.27 34.29 -32.87
N PRO A 97 -15.77 35.22 -33.72
CA PRO A 97 -14.96 36.34 -33.25
C PRO A 97 -15.68 37.35 -32.34
N ASP A 98 -17.02 37.34 -32.31
CA ASP A 98 -17.84 38.16 -31.41
C ASP A 98 -18.03 37.51 -30.02
N GLY A 99 -17.57 36.26 -29.84
CA GLY A 99 -17.74 35.49 -28.60
C GLY A 99 -19.04 34.67 -28.52
N LYS A 100 -19.76 34.47 -29.64
CA LYS A 100 -21.00 33.68 -29.67
C LYS A 100 -20.69 32.21 -30.02
N PRO A 101 -21.33 31.23 -29.34
CA PRO A 101 -21.15 29.82 -29.66
C PRO A 101 -21.77 29.49 -31.03
N VAL A 102 -21.00 28.79 -31.86
CA VAL A 102 -21.39 28.33 -33.21
C VAL A 102 -21.89 26.88 -33.17
N THR A 103 -21.16 26.01 -32.47
CA THR A 103 -21.48 24.58 -32.31
C THR A 103 -20.68 23.97 -31.14
N GLY A 104 -21.11 22.81 -30.64
CA GLY A 104 -20.50 22.10 -29.51
C GLY A 104 -21.11 22.45 -28.14
N TYR A 105 -20.26 22.50 -27.11
CA TYR A 105 -20.58 22.74 -25.71
C TYR A 105 -20.26 24.21 -25.34
N ALA A 106 -21.27 25.08 -25.41
CA ALA A 106 -21.12 26.52 -25.12
C ALA A 106 -20.71 26.86 -23.67
N ASP A 107 -20.81 25.89 -22.77
CA ASP A 107 -20.37 25.95 -21.36
C ASP A 107 -18.88 25.58 -21.18
N LEU A 108 -18.24 24.93 -22.17
CA LEU A 108 -16.82 24.53 -22.09
C LEU A 108 -15.87 25.73 -22.04
N GLY A 109 -16.27 26.86 -22.63
CA GLY A 109 -15.50 28.07 -22.76
C GLY A 109 -15.51 29.01 -21.56
N GLU A 110 -16.40 28.82 -20.59
CA GLU A 110 -16.61 29.77 -19.50
C GLU A 110 -15.32 30.03 -18.72
N GLY A 111 -14.96 31.31 -18.55
CA GLY A 111 -13.73 31.75 -17.87
C GLY A 111 -12.44 31.64 -18.69
N LEU A 112 -12.45 31.12 -19.92
CA LEU A 112 -11.27 31.03 -20.79
C LEU A 112 -11.17 32.23 -21.73
N ALA A 113 -9.96 32.74 -21.92
CA ALA A 113 -9.68 33.76 -22.93
C ALA A 113 -9.95 33.24 -24.35
N ALA A 114 -10.42 34.14 -25.23
CA ALA A 114 -10.55 33.86 -26.65
C ALA A 114 -9.16 33.67 -27.30
N ALA A 115 -9.09 32.85 -28.35
CA ALA A 115 -7.85 32.59 -29.07
C ALA A 115 -7.36 33.85 -29.82
N ARG A 116 -6.04 34.01 -29.93
CA ARG A 116 -5.39 35.13 -30.63
C ARG A 116 -4.29 34.70 -31.62
N SER A 117 -4.00 33.41 -31.69
CA SER A 117 -3.09 32.79 -32.65
C SER A 117 -3.55 31.36 -32.94
N ALA A 118 -2.93 30.72 -33.93
CA ALA A 118 -3.15 29.31 -34.25
C ALA A 118 -2.36 28.34 -33.33
N ASP A 119 -1.57 28.86 -32.39
CA ASP A 119 -0.74 28.06 -31.50
C ASP A 119 -1.61 27.36 -30.43
N PRO A 120 -1.49 26.04 -30.25
CA PRO A 120 -2.26 25.32 -29.23
C PRO A 120 -1.91 25.75 -27.80
N VAL A 121 -2.86 26.33 -27.08
CA VAL A 121 -2.72 26.70 -25.66
C VAL A 121 -3.47 25.68 -24.79
N PHE A 122 -2.76 25.00 -23.90
CA PHE A 122 -3.33 23.95 -23.06
C PHE A 122 -3.57 24.39 -21.62
N GLN A 123 -4.73 24.06 -21.06
CA GLN A 123 -5.12 24.37 -19.67
C GLN A 123 -5.79 23.17 -19.00
N ASN A 124 -5.69 23.08 -17.67
CA ASN A 124 -6.42 22.10 -16.87
C ASN A 124 -7.60 22.80 -16.21
N ARG A 125 -8.80 22.22 -16.29
CA ARG A 125 -10.00 22.73 -15.60
C ARG A 125 -10.88 21.56 -15.14
N THR A 126 -11.88 21.86 -14.33
CA THR A 126 -12.99 20.92 -14.08
C THR A 126 -14.14 21.26 -15.02
N PHE A 127 -14.80 20.23 -15.56
CA PHE A 127 -16.02 20.38 -16.36
C PHE A 127 -16.97 19.23 -16.04
N ARG A 128 -18.24 19.54 -15.75
CA ARG A 128 -19.28 18.56 -15.36
C ARG A 128 -18.90 17.61 -14.20
N GLY A 129 -17.97 18.05 -13.34
CA GLY A 129 -17.45 17.30 -12.19
C GLY A 129 -16.11 16.60 -12.45
N ASP A 130 -15.73 16.38 -13.71
CA ASP A 130 -14.51 15.66 -14.06
C ASP A 130 -13.32 16.62 -14.30
N PRO A 131 -12.09 16.21 -13.96
CA PRO A 131 -10.89 16.95 -14.34
C PRO A 131 -10.58 16.74 -15.83
N ILE A 132 -10.58 17.82 -16.61
CA ILE A 132 -10.31 17.81 -18.04
C ILE A 132 -9.05 18.58 -18.42
N ARG A 133 -8.40 18.14 -19.50
CA ARG A 133 -7.38 18.90 -20.25
C ARG A 133 -8.09 19.57 -21.42
N VAL A 134 -7.97 20.90 -21.56
CA VAL A 134 -8.51 21.66 -22.69
C VAL A 134 -7.36 22.25 -23.50
N VAL A 135 -7.40 22.09 -24.81
CA VAL A 135 -6.62 22.89 -25.75
C VAL A 135 -7.49 23.99 -26.36
N THR A 136 -6.92 25.16 -26.57
CA THR A 136 -7.53 26.29 -27.28
C THR A 136 -6.66 26.64 -28.49
N VAL A 137 -7.29 26.74 -29.67
CA VAL A 137 -6.65 27.06 -30.95
C VAL A 137 -7.46 28.13 -31.66
N GLY A 138 -6.80 29.12 -32.27
CA GLY A 138 -7.44 30.14 -33.07
C GLY A 138 -7.40 29.85 -34.57
N ARG A 139 -8.50 30.13 -35.27
CA ARG A 139 -8.53 30.21 -36.74
C ARG A 139 -8.88 31.64 -37.16
N LEU A 140 -7.94 32.31 -37.84
CA LEU A 140 -8.24 33.60 -38.45
C LEU A 140 -9.16 33.38 -39.67
N VAL A 141 -10.29 34.09 -39.69
CA VAL A 141 -11.27 34.09 -40.80
C VAL A 141 -11.58 35.52 -41.23
N ALA A 142 -11.97 35.69 -42.50
CA ALA A 142 -12.55 36.92 -43.01
C ALA A 142 -14.07 36.77 -43.15
N LEU A 143 -14.82 37.62 -42.46
CA LEU A 143 -16.28 37.67 -42.42
C LEU A 143 -16.71 38.98 -43.08
N GLY A 144 -16.86 38.95 -44.40
CA GLY A 144 -16.98 40.17 -45.21
C GLY A 144 -15.74 41.05 -45.03
N ASP A 145 -15.95 42.33 -44.72
CA ASP A 145 -14.88 43.33 -44.55
C ASP A 145 -14.11 43.23 -43.21
N ARG A 146 -14.41 42.24 -42.35
CA ARG A 146 -13.80 42.10 -41.02
C ARG A 146 -13.01 40.80 -40.90
N ALA A 147 -11.77 40.89 -40.43
CA ALA A 147 -10.98 39.73 -40.00
C ALA A 147 -11.17 39.48 -38.50
N GLY A 148 -11.31 38.22 -38.10
CA GLY A 148 -11.50 37.84 -36.70
C GLY A 148 -11.01 36.43 -36.38
N TRP A 149 -10.68 36.18 -35.11
CA TRP A 149 -10.25 34.86 -34.65
C TRP A 149 -11.44 34.03 -34.16
N VAL A 150 -11.80 32.99 -34.90
CA VAL A 150 -12.66 31.91 -34.41
C VAL A 150 -11.88 31.13 -33.36
N THR A 151 -12.47 30.93 -32.19
CA THR A 151 -11.88 30.16 -31.10
C THR A 151 -12.42 28.73 -31.14
N VAL A 152 -11.52 27.76 -31.31
CA VAL A 152 -11.83 26.33 -31.21
C VAL A 152 -11.23 25.81 -29.91
N ARG A 153 -12.07 25.19 -29.07
CA ARG A 153 -11.63 24.49 -27.86
C ARG A 153 -11.97 23.02 -27.97
N VAL A 154 -11.06 22.17 -27.51
CA VAL A 154 -11.30 20.73 -27.40
C VAL A 154 -10.79 20.28 -26.04
N GLY A 155 -11.66 19.57 -25.31
CA GLY A 155 -11.41 19.07 -23.98
C GLY A 155 -11.54 17.55 -23.91
N GLU A 156 -10.65 16.91 -23.17
CA GLU A 156 -10.75 15.49 -22.81
C GLU A 156 -10.60 15.30 -21.31
N THR A 157 -11.21 14.25 -20.74
CA THR A 157 -10.89 13.82 -19.36
C THR A 157 -9.45 13.33 -19.25
N ARG A 158 -9.00 13.06 -18.03
CA ARG A 158 -7.60 12.71 -17.75
C ARG A 158 -7.41 11.24 -17.37
N ASP A 159 -8.39 10.39 -17.64
CA ASP A 159 -8.42 9.02 -17.15
C ASP A 159 -7.50 8.12 -17.97
N ALA A 160 -7.58 8.15 -19.31
CA ALA A 160 -6.72 7.29 -20.13
C ALA A 160 -5.24 7.68 -20.04
N ARG A 161 -4.93 8.99 -19.95
CA ARG A 161 -3.55 9.46 -19.73
C ARG A 161 -3.02 9.09 -18.33
N ALA A 162 -3.86 9.08 -17.29
CA ALA A 162 -3.47 8.65 -15.95
C ALA A 162 -3.25 7.13 -15.90
N LEU A 163 -4.11 6.35 -16.55
CA LEU A 163 -3.97 4.90 -16.71
C LEU A 163 -2.66 4.56 -17.42
N LEU A 164 -2.38 5.17 -18.58
CA LEU A 164 -1.12 4.95 -19.32
C LEU A 164 0.11 5.30 -18.47
N ALA A 165 0.10 6.42 -17.75
CA ALA A 165 1.19 6.78 -16.86
C ALA A 165 1.37 5.76 -15.72
N SER A 166 0.27 5.23 -15.17
CA SER A 166 0.31 4.19 -14.14
C SER A 166 0.85 2.87 -14.68
N GLU A 167 0.48 2.48 -15.90
CA GLU A 167 0.94 1.25 -16.55
C GLU A 167 2.43 1.31 -16.87
N LEU A 168 2.90 2.42 -17.46
CA LEU A 168 4.33 2.66 -17.71
C LEU A 168 5.14 2.59 -16.40
N THR A 169 4.60 3.15 -15.31
CA THR A 169 5.23 3.07 -13.98
C THR A 169 5.28 1.62 -13.47
N GLN A 170 4.17 0.87 -13.53
CA GLN A 170 4.12 -0.53 -13.07
C GLN A 170 5.06 -1.43 -13.88
N ARG A 171 5.12 -1.26 -15.21
CA ARG A 171 6.06 -1.98 -16.08
C ARG A 171 7.52 -1.67 -15.74
N ALA A 172 7.83 -0.46 -15.28
CA ALA A 172 9.19 -0.07 -14.85
C ALA A 172 9.58 -0.60 -13.46
N VAL A 173 8.63 -0.93 -12.58
CA VAL A 173 8.93 -1.43 -11.21
C VAL A 173 9.61 -2.81 -11.24
N TRP A 174 9.19 -3.72 -12.13
CA TRP A 174 9.76 -5.08 -12.21
C TRP A 174 11.28 -5.12 -12.49
N PRO A 175 11.82 -4.44 -13.52
CA PRO A 175 13.27 -4.42 -13.74
C PRO A 175 14.02 -3.70 -12.60
N LEU A 176 13.43 -2.69 -11.95
CA LEU A 176 14.01 -2.04 -10.77
C LEU A 176 14.10 -3.00 -9.57
N LEU A 177 13.06 -3.80 -9.31
CA LEU A 177 13.06 -4.84 -8.29
C LEU A 177 14.11 -5.93 -8.57
N ALA A 178 14.23 -6.37 -9.83
CA ALA A 178 15.25 -7.35 -10.23
C ALA A 178 16.68 -6.80 -10.01
N LEU A 179 16.92 -5.53 -10.36
CA LEU A 179 18.20 -4.86 -10.13
C LEU A 179 18.50 -4.68 -8.63
N ALA A 180 17.50 -4.29 -7.83
CA ALA A 180 17.65 -4.16 -6.38
C ALA A 180 17.92 -5.50 -5.69
N ALA A 181 17.27 -6.58 -6.13
CA ALA A 181 17.52 -7.94 -5.66
C ALA A 181 18.92 -8.42 -6.02
N LEU A 182 19.39 -8.16 -7.25
CA LEU A 182 20.77 -8.44 -7.67
C LEU A 182 21.79 -7.65 -6.83
N ALA A 183 21.56 -6.36 -6.60
CA ALA A 183 22.43 -5.54 -5.79
C ALA A 183 22.48 -6.04 -4.33
N LEU A 184 21.34 -6.41 -3.75
CA LEU A 184 21.27 -6.98 -2.41
C LEU A 184 21.98 -8.34 -2.33
N ALA A 185 21.86 -9.20 -3.35
CA ALA A 185 22.57 -10.47 -3.43
C ALA A 185 24.09 -10.28 -3.52
N LEU A 186 24.57 -9.32 -4.32
CA LEU A 186 25.98 -8.96 -4.42
C LEU A 186 26.53 -8.39 -3.11
N VAL A 187 25.79 -7.48 -2.45
CA VAL A 187 26.16 -6.97 -1.11
C VAL A 187 26.18 -8.10 -0.09
N HIS A 188 25.20 -9.00 -0.10
CA HIS A 188 25.12 -10.12 0.82
C HIS A 188 26.32 -11.07 0.64
N PHE A 189 26.65 -11.43 -0.60
CA PHE A 189 27.83 -12.22 -0.92
C PHE A 189 29.13 -11.51 -0.51
N GLY A 190 29.25 -10.20 -0.79
CA GLY A 190 30.39 -9.38 -0.39
C GLY A 190 30.60 -9.34 1.13
N VAL A 191 29.54 -9.05 1.91
CA VAL A 191 29.57 -9.04 3.38
C VAL A 191 29.89 -10.42 3.94
N GLN A 192 29.32 -11.51 3.39
CA GLN A 192 29.69 -12.86 3.80
C GLN A 192 31.16 -13.18 3.55
N ARG A 193 31.70 -12.79 2.38
CA ARG A 193 33.10 -13.01 2.00
C ARG A 193 34.06 -12.19 2.86
N ALA A 194 33.74 -10.92 3.10
CA ALA A 194 34.56 -10.01 3.91
C ALA A 194 34.61 -10.43 5.40
N LEU A 195 33.52 -10.94 5.96
CA LEU A 195 33.47 -11.40 7.36
C LEU A 195 33.94 -12.85 7.56
N ARG A 196 34.31 -13.58 6.48
CA ARG A 196 34.77 -14.98 6.57
C ARG A 196 36.04 -15.16 7.43
N PRO A 197 37.08 -14.30 7.35
CA PRO A 197 38.28 -14.45 8.19
C PRO A 197 37.97 -14.29 9.68
N LEU A 198 37.14 -13.31 10.06
CA LEU A 198 36.73 -13.12 11.45
C LEU A 198 36.00 -14.34 12.03
N ARG A 199 35.15 -15.00 11.23
CA ARG A 199 34.49 -16.27 11.61
C ARG A 199 35.47 -17.44 11.74
N ALA A 200 36.58 -17.43 11.00
CA ALA A 200 37.63 -18.43 11.13
C ALA A 200 38.39 -18.26 12.46
N ILE A 201 38.76 -17.02 12.81
CA ILE A 201 39.39 -16.67 14.09
C ILE A 201 38.45 -17.02 15.26
N GLU A 202 37.16 -16.67 15.18
CA GLU A 202 36.13 -17.03 16.18
C GLU A 202 36.06 -18.55 16.39
N LYS A 203 36.11 -19.33 15.30
CA LYS A 203 36.05 -20.80 15.35
C LYS A 203 37.32 -21.40 15.94
N GLU A 204 38.50 -20.87 15.61
CA GLU A 204 39.78 -21.32 16.19
C GLU A 204 39.83 -21.03 17.69
N LEU A 205 39.46 -19.81 18.12
CA LEU A 205 39.43 -19.43 19.53
C LEU A 205 38.41 -20.23 20.34
N ARG A 206 37.23 -20.55 19.79
CA ARG A 206 36.25 -21.43 20.46
C ARG A 206 36.64 -22.91 20.47
N GLY A 207 37.56 -23.33 19.60
CA GLY A 207 38.01 -24.72 19.50
C GLY A 207 39.16 -25.07 20.44
N ARG A 208 39.86 -24.05 20.99
CA ARG A 208 41.02 -24.22 21.87
C ARG A 208 40.64 -24.56 23.30
N SER A 209 41.48 -25.38 23.93
CA SER A 209 41.32 -25.76 25.33
C SER A 209 41.69 -24.60 26.28
N PRO A 210 41.13 -24.50 27.50
CA PRO A 210 41.42 -23.38 28.42
C PRO A 210 42.91 -23.16 28.77
N ASN A 211 43.75 -24.19 28.63
CA ASN A 211 45.19 -24.13 28.89
C ASN A 211 46.05 -23.92 27.61
N GLU A 212 45.43 -23.73 26.45
CA GLU A 212 46.08 -23.83 25.13
C GLU A 212 46.44 -22.45 24.55
N LEU A 213 47.39 -21.79 25.23
CA LEU A 213 47.83 -20.40 24.98
C LEU A 213 48.83 -20.24 23.82
N ALA A 214 48.86 -21.17 22.85
CA ALA A 214 49.70 -21.04 21.66
C ALA A 214 49.25 -19.85 20.79
N PRO A 215 50.14 -19.18 20.03
CA PRO A 215 49.72 -18.11 19.12
C PRO A 215 48.73 -18.60 18.05
N LEU A 216 47.89 -17.70 17.55
CA LEU A 216 47.06 -17.89 16.37
C LEU A 216 47.94 -17.89 15.10
N GLN A 217 47.73 -18.84 14.20
CA GLN A 217 48.52 -19.00 12.96
C GLN A 217 47.70 -18.76 11.68
N ALA A 218 46.44 -18.40 11.79
CA ALA A 218 45.58 -18.15 10.63
C ALA A 218 46.05 -16.90 9.84
N PRO A 219 46.13 -16.96 8.50
CA PRO A 219 46.42 -15.77 7.68
C PRO A 219 45.21 -14.81 7.74
N VAL A 220 45.43 -13.60 8.23
CA VAL A 220 44.39 -12.58 8.44
C VAL A 220 44.53 -11.37 7.50
N PRO A 221 43.43 -10.66 7.20
CA PRO A 221 43.49 -9.37 6.49
C PRO A 221 44.25 -8.33 7.31
N ARG A 222 44.84 -7.34 6.62
CA ARG A 222 45.62 -6.25 7.25
C ARG A 222 44.83 -5.49 8.31
N GLU A 223 43.52 -5.37 8.12
CA GLU A 223 42.58 -4.70 9.01
C GLU A 223 42.38 -5.42 10.36
N VAL A 224 42.88 -6.65 10.51
CA VAL A 224 42.76 -7.47 11.73
C VAL A 224 44.14 -7.92 12.26
N ASP A 225 45.22 -7.59 11.57
CA ASP A 225 46.58 -8.07 11.86
C ASP A 225 47.11 -7.55 13.21
N GLU A 226 46.93 -6.24 13.47
CA GLU A 226 47.27 -5.62 14.77
C GLU A 226 46.47 -6.25 15.93
N LEU A 227 45.20 -6.59 15.69
CA LEU A 227 44.34 -7.21 16.72
C LEU A 227 44.78 -8.65 17.03
N VAL A 228 45.17 -9.43 16.02
CA VAL A 228 45.72 -10.78 16.22
C VAL A 228 47.08 -10.71 16.92
N THR A 229 47.92 -9.74 16.58
CA THR A 229 49.20 -9.49 17.24
C THR A 229 49.00 -9.15 18.72
N ALA A 230 48.12 -8.20 19.03
CA ALA A 230 47.80 -7.84 20.42
C ALA A 230 47.19 -9.02 21.22
N LEU A 231 46.40 -9.87 20.57
CA LEU A 231 45.84 -11.08 21.20
C LEU A 231 46.91 -12.15 21.47
N ASN A 232 47.84 -12.35 20.53
CA ASN A 232 48.99 -13.24 20.71
C ASN A 232 49.90 -12.75 21.85
N ASP A 233 50.20 -11.45 21.91
CA ASP A 233 50.96 -10.84 23.01
C ASP A 233 50.25 -11.00 24.36
N PHE A 234 48.92 -10.86 24.40
CA PHE A 234 48.13 -11.09 25.60
C PHE A 234 48.20 -12.57 26.05
N MET A 235 48.05 -13.52 25.12
CA MET A 235 48.20 -14.96 25.44
C MET A 235 49.61 -15.29 25.94
N GLY A 236 50.65 -14.70 25.35
CA GLY A 236 52.04 -14.84 25.80
C GLY A 236 52.25 -14.29 27.22
N ARG A 237 51.73 -13.09 27.52
CA ARG A 237 51.74 -12.51 28.87
C ARG A 237 51.00 -13.40 29.86
N LEU A 238 49.80 -13.89 29.52
CA LEU A 238 48.98 -14.74 30.37
C LEU A 238 49.69 -16.08 30.67
N SER A 239 50.31 -16.70 29.67
CA SER A 239 51.14 -17.90 29.82
C SER A 239 52.28 -17.68 30.82
N SER A 240 52.97 -16.54 30.73
CA SER A 240 54.03 -16.17 31.68
C SER A 240 53.54 -15.95 33.12
N VAL A 241 52.26 -15.59 33.32
CA VAL A 241 51.65 -15.41 34.64
C VAL A 241 51.23 -16.75 35.22
N PHE A 242 50.58 -17.62 34.42
CA PHE A 242 50.25 -18.98 34.84
C PHE A 242 51.49 -19.82 35.19
N GLY A 243 52.59 -19.68 34.45
CA GLY A 243 53.87 -20.32 34.79
C GLY A 243 54.41 -19.89 36.15
N ARG A 244 54.36 -18.60 36.48
CA ARG A 244 54.78 -18.07 37.78
C ARG A 244 53.88 -18.52 38.94
N LEU A 245 52.56 -18.51 38.73
CA LEU A 245 51.59 -19.04 39.70
C LEU A 245 51.81 -20.54 39.98
N SER A 246 52.08 -21.32 38.94
CA SER A 246 52.36 -22.76 39.07
C SER A 246 53.63 -23.03 39.88
N SER A 247 54.67 -22.21 39.70
CA SER A 247 55.91 -22.28 40.50
C SER A 247 55.68 -21.95 41.97
N LEU A 248 54.94 -20.88 42.26
CA LEU A 248 54.61 -20.48 43.64
C LEU A 248 53.76 -21.53 44.38
N LEU A 249 52.84 -22.20 43.68
CA LEU A 249 52.07 -23.32 44.23
C LEU A 249 52.96 -24.54 44.53
N ALA A 250 53.99 -24.79 43.71
CA ALA A 250 54.98 -25.83 43.96
C ALA A 250 55.80 -25.55 45.24
N ASP A 251 56.26 -24.30 45.43
CA ASP A 251 56.99 -23.88 46.62
C ASP A 251 56.12 -23.92 47.88
N ALA A 252 54.86 -23.49 47.80
CA ALA A 252 53.91 -23.58 48.90
C ALA A 252 53.64 -25.04 49.31
N ALA A 253 53.47 -25.94 48.34
CA ALA A 253 53.36 -27.38 48.61
C ALA A 253 54.63 -27.93 49.30
N HIS A 254 55.81 -27.42 48.95
CA HIS A 254 57.06 -27.80 49.60
C HIS A 254 57.12 -27.34 51.07
N GLN A 255 56.68 -26.11 51.36
CA GLN A 255 56.62 -25.56 52.73
C GLN A 255 55.63 -26.29 53.64
N VAL A 256 54.53 -26.85 53.11
CA VAL A 256 53.59 -27.69 53.87
C VAL A 256 54.15 -29.10 54.13
N ARG A 257 55.01 -29.61 53.25
CA ARG A 257 55.61 -30.96 53.35
C ARG A 257 56.56 -31.08 54.54
N THR A 258 57.33 -30.03 54.84
CA THR A 258 58.34 -29.99 55.90
C THR A 258 57.77 -30.17 57.33
N PRO A 259 56.76 -29.41 57.79
CA PRO A 259 56.15 -29.63 59.10
C PRO A 259 55.43 -30.98 59.19
N LEU A 260 54.81 -31.46 58.09
CA LEU A 260 54.19 -32.81 58.06
C LEU A 260 55.23 -33.94 58.23
N ALA A 261 56.40 -33.83 57.58
CA ALA A 261 57.49 -34.77 57.77
C ALA A 261 58.05 -34.73 59.21
N SER A 262 58.18 -33.54 59.79
CA SER A 262 58.61 -33.36 61.19
C SER A 262 57.61 -33.95 62.20
N LEU A 263 56.31 -33.71 61.99
CA LEU A 263 55.22 -34.25 62.80
C LEU A 263 55.23 -35.79 62.76
N ARG A 264 55.36 -36.37 61.57
CA ARG A 264 55.49 -37.83 61.39
C ARG A 264 56.70 -38.40 62.14
N ALA A 265 57.89 -37.82 61.97
CA ALA A 265 59.10 -38.29 62.64
C ALA A 265 58.99 -38.19 64.18
N GLN A 266 58.39 -37.11 64.71
CA GLN A 266 58.16 -37.00 66.15
C GLN A 266 57.13 -38.01 66.67
N SER A 267 56.09 -38.33 65.88
CA SER A 267 55.13 -39.39 66.21
C SER A 267 55.75 -40.79 66.20
N GLU A 268 56.60 -41.10 65.21
CA GLU A 268 57.33 -42.38 65.14
C GLU A 268 58.22 -42.58 66.38
N ILE A 269 58.98 -41.57 66.80
CA ILE A 269 59.83 -41.67 68.01
C ILE A 269 59.00 -41.66 69.31
N ALA A 270 57.83 -41.01 69.33
CA ALA A 270 56.94 -41.02 70.50
C ALA A 270 56.27 -42.40 70.74
N LEU A 271 56.12 -43.23 69.71
CA LEU A 271 55.60 -44.60 69.85
C LEU A 271 56.59 -45.56 70.53
N GLU A 272 57.88 -45.23 70.51
CA GLU A 272 58.97 -46.04 71.11
C GLU A 272 59.44 -45.51 72.48
N GLU A 273 58.94 -44.33 72.91
CA GLU A 273 59.35 -43.67 74.16
C GLU A 273 58.63 -44.27 75.38
N THR A 274 59.39 -44.86 76.29
CA THR A 274 58.87 -45.53 77.50
C THR A 274 58.88 -44.67 78.76
N ASP A 275 59.51 -43.48 78.74
CA ASP A 275 59.51 -42.51 79.84
C ASP A 275 58.24 -41.62 79.80
N PRO A 276 57.34 -41.68 80.82
CA PRO A 276 56.10 -40.90 80.85
C PRO A 276 56.29 -39.37 80.91
N ALA A 277 57.47 -38.87 81.31
CA ALA A 277 57.76 -37.44 81.31
C ALA A 277 58.16 -36.98 79.90
N ARG A 278 59.05 -37.71 79.22
CA ARG A 278 59.47 -37.43 77.84
C ARG A 278 58.33 -37.62 76.84
N LEU A 279 57.49 -38.64 77.05
CA LEU A 279 56.32 -38.86 76.21
C LEU A 279 55.36 -37.67 76.22
N ARG A 280 55.13 -37.03 77.38
CA ARG A 280 54.31 -35.81 77.46
C ARG A 280 54.95 -34.63 76.73
N ASP A 281 56.25 -34.42 76.87
CA ASP A 281 56.96 -33.36 76.14
C ASP A 281 56.89 -33.57 74.61
N ARG A 282 57.11 -34.81 74.14
CA ARG A 282 56.97 -35.17 72.71
C ARG A 282 55.53 -34.98 72.21
N LEU A 283 54.52 -35.41 72.97
CA LEU A 283 53.11 -35.18 72.63
C LEU A 283 52.77 -33.69 72.56
N GLY A 284 53.35 -32.86 73.46
CA GLY A 284 53.25 -31.40 73.38
C GLY A 284 53.83 -30.84 72.08
N ARG A 285 55.01 -31.33 71.66
CA ARG A 285 55.64 -30.93 70.38
C ARG A 285 54.85 -31.40 69.15
N ILE A 286 54.29 -32.61 69.18
CA ILE A 286 53.40 -33.12 68.11
C ILE A 286 52.15 -32.25 68.01
N HIS A 287 51.52 -31.90 69.14
CA HIS A 287 50.35 -31.02 69.17
C HIS A 287 50.68 -29.62 68.64
N ALA A 288 51.82 -29.04 69.03
CA ALA A 288 52.28 -27.75 68.51
C ALA A 288 52.53 -27.78 66.98
N ASN A 289 53.21 -28.82 66.48
CA ASN A 289 53.42 -29.00 65.04
C ASN A 289 52.10 -29.21 64.27
N ALA A 290 51.14 -29.94 64.84
CA ALA A 290 49.81 -30.14 64.26
C ALA A 290 49.01 -28.82 64.21
N ALA A 291 49.03 -28.04 65.28
CA ALA A 291 48.41 -26.72 65.34
C ALA A 291 49.05 -25.75 64.33
N GLN A 292 50.38 -25.75 64.22
CA GLN A 292 51.11 -24.93 63.24
C GLN A 292 50.78 -25.32 61.79
N ALA A 293 50.75 -26.62 61.47
CA ALA A 293 50.35 -27.10 60.14
C ALA A 293 48.89 -26.75 59.83
N GLY A 294 47.97 -26.92 60.80
CA GLY A 294 46.57 -26.52 60.67
C GLY A 294 46.39 -25.02 60.45
N GLN A 295 47.16 -24.18 61.16
CA GLN A 295 47.17 -22.73 60.96
C GLN A 295 47.70 -22.35 59.56
N ILE A 296 48.76 -22.99 59.07
CA ILE A 296 49.29 -22.73 57.72
C ILE A 296 48.25 -23.11 56.65
N VAL A 297 47.62 -24.28 56.77
CA VAL A 297 46.58 -24.74 55.83
C VAL A 297 45.34 -23.85 55.86
N GLY A 298 44.81 -23.53 57.04
CA GLY A 298 43.65 -22.64 57.18
C GLY A 298 43.91 -21.23 56.63
N LYS A 299 45.14 -20.73 56.78
CA LYS A 299 45.58 -19.43 56.26
C LYS A 299 45.69 -19.42 54.73
N ILE A 300 46.28 -20.46 54.13
CA ILE A 300 46.30 -20.62 52.66
C ILE A 300 44.88 -20.73 52.09
N LEU A 301 43.99 -21.46 52.77
CA LEU A 301 42.60 -21.62 52.34
C LEU A 301 41.81 -20.30 52.40
N THR A 302 42.04 -19.51 53.46
CA THR A 302 41.39 -18.21 53.64
C THR A 302 41.87 -17.20 52.60
N ASP A 303 43.20 -17.09 52.40
CA ASP A 303 43.78 -16.22 51.37
C ASP A 303 43.28 -16.61 49.96
N ALA A 304 43.27 -17.90 49.61
CA ALA A 304 42.77 -18.37 48.32
C ALA A 304 41.28 -18.05 48.10
N THR A 305 40.47 -18.18 49.15
CA THR A 305 39.03 -17.90 49.09
C THR A 305 38.74 -16.39 49.01
N LEU A 306 39.53 -15.55 49.68
CA LEU A 306 39.39 -14.10 49.62
C LEU A 306 39.89 -13.54 48.27
N ILE A 307 41.04 -14.02 47.76
CA ILE A 307 41.59 -13.58 46.47
C ILE A 307 40.63 -13.92 45.33
N HIS A 308 40.11 -15.15 45.28
CA HIS A 308 39.18 -15.53 44.22
C HIS A 308 37.87 -14.72 44.26
N ARG A 309 37.41 -14.33 45.46
CA ARG A 309 36.24 -13.47 45.64
C ARG A 309 36.48 -11.99 45.30
N LEU A 310 37.66 -11.46 45.56
CA LEU A 310 38.02 -10.09 45.19
C LEU A 310 38.23 -9.92 43.67
N GLU A 311 38.52 -11.00 42.95
CA GLU A 311 38.55 -11.03 41.47
C GLU A 311 37.15 -11.21 40.86
N SER A 312 36.25 -11.96 41.50
CA SER A 312 34.84 -12.05 41.09
C SER A 312 34.08 -10.77 41.45
N ARG A 313 33.68 -9.98 40.45
CA ARG A 313 32.96 -8.70 40.63
C ARG A 313 31.49 -8.85 41.06
N ASP A 314 31.20 -9.69 42.05
CA ASP A 314 29.87 -9.86 42.66
C ASP A 314 29.60 -8.74 43.69
N ALA A 315 29.59 -7.50 43.21
CA ALA A 315 29.23 -6.33 43.99
C ALA A 315 27.71 -6.27 44.20
N ALA A 316 27.23 -6.72 45.36
CA ALA A 316 25.83 -6.69 45.73
C ALA A 316 25.47 -5.39 46.48
N PRO A 317 24.28 -4.80 46.22
CA PRO A 317 23.78 -3.66 46.99
C PRO A 317 23.51 -4.10 48.43
N THR A 318 24.39 -3.68 49.34
CA THR A 318 24.38 -4.08 50.75
C THR A 318 24.17 -2.84 51.63
N ARG A 319 23.12 -2.85 52.46
CA ARG A 319 22.87 -1.76 53.41
C ARG A 319 23.91 -1.78 54.53
N VAL A 320 24.43 -0.61 54.89
CA VAL A 320 25.44 -0.44 55.95
C VAL A 320 25.02 -1.12 57.27
N ALA A 321 23.76 -0.93 57.69
CA ALA A 321 23.24 -1.54 58.92
C ALA A 321 23.39 -3.07 58.94
N GLY A 322 23.18 -3.74 57.80
CA GLY A 322 23.31 -5.19 57.69
C GLY A 322 24.76 -5.68 57.84
N ILE A 323 25.74 -4.91 57.38
CA ILE A 323 27.17 -5.25 57.50
C ILE A 323 27.59 -5.21 58.97
N VAL A 324 27.20 -4.16 59.69
CA VAL A 324 27.55 -4.00 61.12
C VAL A 324 26.84 -5.04 61.98
N GLU A 325 25.55 -5.29 61.76
CA GLU A 325 24.83 -6.36 62.46
C GLU A 325 25.47 -7.74 62.27
N GLU A 326 25.88 -8.08 61.04
CA GLU A 326 26.48 -9.38 60.72
C GLU A 326 27.90 -9.54 61.28
N ALA A 327 28.70 -8.47 61.29
CA ALA A 327 30.03 -8.49 61.88
C ALA A 327 29.96 -8.67 63.41
N LEU A 328 29.02 -8.00 64.08
CA LEU A 328 28.83 -8.12 65.53
C LEU A 328 28.24 -9.49 65.93
N LYS A 329 27.26 -10.02 65.18
CA LYS A 329 26.69 -11.36 65.41
C LYS A 329 27.71 -12.51 65.29
N ALA A 330 28.87 -12.26 64.68
CA ALA A 330 29.94 -13.24 64.50
C ALA A 330 30.99 -13.23 65.63
N LEU A 331 30.88 -12.34 66.62
CA LEU A 331 31.78 -12.26 67.78
C LEU A 331 31.34 -13.20 68.91
N ASP A 332 32.29 -13.59 69.76
CA ASP A 332 31.98 -14.38 70.96
C ASP A 332 31.07 -13.58 71.92
N PRO A 333 30.08 -14.22 72.58
CA PRO A 333 29.12 -13.52 73.45
C PRO A 333 29.74 -12.73 74.61
N LYS A 334 30.96 -13.11 75.05
CA LYS A 334 31.71 -12.40 76.09
C LYS A 334 32.30 -11.08 75.59
N ASP A 335 32.76 -11.06 74.35
CA ASP A 335 33.33 -9.86 73.74
C ASP A 335 32.25 -8.91 73.24
N LEU A 336 31.13 -9.43 72.75
CA LEU A 336 29.97 -8.63 72.36
C LEU A 336 29.47 -7.71 73.49
N GLN A 337 29.52 -8.14 74.76
CA GLN A 337 29.14 -7.32 75.92
C GLN A 337 30.00 -6.05 76.08
N ARG A 338 31.19 -6.02 75.48
CA ARG A 338 32.15 -4.92 75.54
C ARG A 338 32.06 -3.98 74.32
N VAL A 339 31.27 -4.34 73.31
CA VAL A 339 31.10 -3.56 72.08
C VAL A 339 29.82 -2.72 72.14
N ARG A 340 29.92 -1.42 71.81
CA ARG A 340 28.78 -0.50 71.70
C ARG A 340 28.67 0.00 70.26
N SER A 341 27.51 -0.20 69.63
CA SER A 341 27.26 0.27 68.26
C SER A 341 26.34 1.49 68.21
N ALA A 342 26.67 2.44 67.33
CA ALA A 342 25.84 3.61 67.02
C ALA A 342 25.85 3.86 65.51
N MET A 343 24.72 4.29 64.94
CA MET A 343 24.61 4.59 63.50
C MET A 343 23.70 5.78 63.25
N ASP A 344 24.12 6.66 62.33
CA ASP A 344 23.23 7.69 61.79
C ASP A 344 22.13 7.04 60.94
N PRO A 345 20.86 7.48 61.01
CA PRO A 345 19.77 6.93 60.20
C PRO A 345 20.05 6.99 58.68
N ALA A 346 20.69 8.08 58.23
CA ALA A 346 21.10 8.25 56.84
C ALA A 346 22.17 7.21 56.46
N ALA A 347 23.22 7.04 57.29
CA ALA A 347 24.27 6.05 57.06
C ALA A 347 23.72 4.61 57.10
N ALA A 348 22.85 4.29 58.06
CA ALA A 348 22.21 2.98 58.20
C ALA A 348 21.38 2.58 56.96
N SER A 349 20.69 3.55 56.34
CA SER A 349 19.92 3.36 55.10
C SER A 349 20.75 3.32 53.82
N ALA A 350 22.00 3.79 53.86
CA ALA A 350 22.86 3.90 52.69
C ALA A 350 23.24 2.51 52.14
N VAL A 351 23.40 2.43 50.82
CA VAL A 351 23.72 1.19 50.11
C VAL A 351 25.14 1.23 49.57
N ILE A 352 26.00 0.34 50.07
CA ILE A 352 27.34 0.11 49.55
C ILE A 352 27.25 -1.04 48.55
N HIS A 353 27.82 -0.86 47.35
CA HIS A 353 27.92 -1.92 46.34
C HIS A 353 29.24 -2.67 46.52
N GLY A 354 29.19 -3.92 46.98
CA GLY A 354 30.39 -4.69 47.33
C GLY A 354 30.12 -6.16 47.67
N ASP A 355 31.18 -6.94 47.88
CA ASP A 355 31.03 -8.30 48.44
C ASP A 355 30.69 -8.17 49.94
N ARG A 356 29.44 -8.50 50.27
CA ARG A 356 28.88 -8.48 51.64
C ARG A 356 29.71 -9.31 52.63
N VAL A 357 30.26 -10.44 52.19
CA VAL A 357 31.13 -11.28 53.03
C VAL A 357 32.46 -10.56 53.26
N ALA A 358 33.10 -10.03 52.22
CA ALA A 358 34.36 -9.28 52.36
C ALA A 358 34.21 -8.07 53.30
N LEU A 359 33.14 -7.27 53.14
CA LEU A 359 32.85 -6.11 53.98
C LEU A 359 32.55 -6.50 55.44
N ARG A 360 31.87 -7.63 55.68
CA ARG A 360 31.66 -8.20 57.01
C ARG A 360 32.97 -8.67 57.65
N GLU A 361 33.80 -9.42 56.91
CA GLU A 361 35.11 -9.90 57.40
C GLU A 361 36.04 -8.73 57.73
N MET A 362 36.06 -7.69 56.90
CA MET A 362 36.80 -6.44 57.14
C MET A 362 36.40 -5.80 58.48
N LEU A 363 35.10 -5.62 58.70
CA LEU A 363 34.62 -5.02 59.96
C LEU A 363 34.88 -5.92 61.17
N ARG A 364 34.74 -7.25 61.04
CA ARG A 364 35.07 -8.19 62.12
C ARG A 364 36.56 -8.13 62.50
N ASN A 365 37.46 -8.10 61.52
CA ASN A 365 38.91 -7.95 61.76
C ASN A 365 39.25 -6.65 62.51
N LEU A 366 38.56 -5.53 62.21
CA LEU A 366 38.75 -4.29 62.97
C LEU A 366 38.30 -4.42 64.44
N VAL A 367 37.14 -5.02 64.68
CA VAL A 367 36.60 -5.18 66.06
C VAL A 367 37.42 -6.20 66.87
N GLU A 368 37.86 -7.31 66.25
CA GLU A 368 38.76 -8.29 66.89
C GLU A 368 40.11 -7.67 67.29
N ASN A 369 40.71 -6.85 66.42
CA ASN A 369 41.95 -6.12 66.75
C ASN A 369 41.73 -5.14 67.91
N ALA A 370 40.64 -4.37 67.89
CA ALA A 370 40.29 -3.43 68.97
C ALA A 370 40.10 -4.13 70.32
N LEU A 371 39.40 -5.28 70.34
CA LEU A 371 39.19 -6.09 71.54
C LEU A 371 40.50 -6.69 72.10
N LEU A 372 41.41 -7.13 71.22
CA LEU A 372 42.72 -7.68 71.57
C LEU A 372 43.65 -6.64 72.19
N HIS A 373 43.67 -5.42 71.66
CA HIS A 373 44.59 -4.35 72.09
C HIS A 373 44.07 -3.50 73.26
N ALA A 374 42.77 -3.56 73.57
CA ALA A 374 42.17 -2.91 74.74
C ALA A 374 41.43 -3.91 75.64
N PRO A 375 42.11 -4.90 76.28
CA PRO A 375 41.47 -6.05 76.93
C PRO A 375 40.50 -5.71 78.08
N GLU A 376 40.65 -4.56 78.74
CA GLU A 376 39.73 -4.09 79.80
C GLU A 376 38.86 -2.89 79.35
N GLY A 377 39.07 -2.38 78.13
CA GLY A 377 38.34 -1.24 77.58
C GLY A 377 37.05 -1.63 76.85
N PRO A 378 36.06 -0.72 76.73
CA PRO A 378 34.96 -0.84 75.78
C PRO A 378 35.44 -0.52 74.35
N VAL A 379 34.84 -1.17 73.37
CA VAL A 379 35.04 -0.89 71.94
C VAL A 379 33.78 -0.24 71.37
N GLU A 380 33.93 0.85 70.62
CA GLU A 380 32.80 1.55 69.98
C GLU A 380 32.85 1.34 68.47
N VAL A 381 31.71 1.01 67.86
CA VAL A 381 31.54 0.87 66.40
C VAL A 381 30.53 1.92 65.94
N VAL A 382 30.97 2.87 65.12
CA VAL A 382 30.15 4.02 64.68
C VAL A 382 30.04 4.02 63.15
N ALA A 383 28.83 4.18 62.63
CA ALA A 383 28.57 4.40 61.20
C ALA A 383 27.96 5.79 60.98
N GLU A 384 28.68 6.67 60.28
CA GLU A 384 28.31 8.08 60.10
C GLU A 384 28.47 8.53 58.63
N ALA A 385 27.79 9.62 58.25
CA ALA A 385 27.89 10.16 56.89
C ALA A 385 29.23 10.90 56.67
N ALA A 386 29.99 10.51 55.66
CA ALA A 386 31.37 10.99 55.40
C ALA A 386 31.45 11.91 54.17
N GLY A 387 30.45 12.78 53.99
CA GLY A 387 30.29 13.64 52.83
C GLY A 387 29.37 13.06 51.75
N PRO A 388 29.21 13.74 50.59
CA PRO A 388 28.29 13.34 49.54
C PRO A 388 28.61 11.95 49.00
N GLY A 389 27.67 11.01 49.12
CA GLY A 389 27.83 9.64 48.62
C GLY A 389 28.89 8.81 49.34
N ARG A 390 29.23 9.13 50.59
CA ARG A 390 30.19 8.36 51.41
C ARG A 390 29.68 8.09 52.83
N VAL A 391 30.07 6.94 53.38
CA VAL A 391 29.82 6.53 54.77
C VAL A 391 31.15 6.11 55.39
N ALA A 392 31.43 6.60 56.60
CA ALA A 392 32.57 6.17 57.41
C ALA A 392 32.12 5.09 58.40
N LEU A 393 32.85 3.98 58.43
CA LEU A 393 32.78 2.97 59.48
C LEU A 393 33.99 3.17 60.40
N ARG A 394 33.75 3.61 61.64
CA ARG A 394 34.79 3.81 62.66
C ARG A 394 34.72 2.74 63.73
N VAL A 395 35.87 2.16 64.08
CA VAL A 395 36.05 1.32 65.26
C VAL A 395 37.01 2.02 66.20
N ARG A 396 36.62 2.24 67.45
CA ARG A 396 37.40 2.96 68.47
C ARG A 396 37.65 2.07 69.67
N ASP A 397 38.86 2.09 70.18
CA ASP A 397 39.24 1.42 71.43
C ASP A 397 39.78 2.42 72.48
N ARG A 398 40.38 1.86 73.55
CA ARG A 398 41.14 2.56 74.59
C ARG A 398 42.46 1.84 74.91
N GLY A 399 43.07 1.23 73.88
CA GLY A 399 44.38 0.61 73.94
C GLY A 399 45.52 1.64 73.97
N PRO A 400 46.79 1.20 73.87
CA PRO A 400 47.95 2.09 73.93
C PRO A 400 48.14 3.03 72.73
N GLY A 401 47.28 2.96 71.70
CA GLY A 401 47.48 3.65 70.42
C GLY A 401 48.55 2.99 69.54
N ILE A 402 48.87 3.63 68.41
CA ILE A 402 49.97 3.22 67.52
C ILE A 402 50.80 4.47 67.24
N PRO A 403 52.13 4.49 67.45
CA PRO A 403 52.96 5.66 67.13
C PRO A 403 52.85 6.03 65.65
N ASP A 404 52.83 7.33 65.31
CA ASP A 404 52.68 7.81 63.92
C ASP A 404 53.68 7.16 62.95
N GLU A 405 54.94 7.00 63.37
CA GLU A 405 56.01 6.34 62.60
C GLU A 405 55.71 4.87 62.25
N GLU A 406 54.85 4.19 63.03
CA GLU A 406 54.50 2.79 62.84
C GLU A 406 53.18 2.59 62.08
N LYS A 407 52.35 3.62 61.91
CA LYS A 407 51.00 3.50 61.30
C LYS A 407 51.03 3.01 59.86
N GLU A 408 51.97 3.46 59.04
CA GLU A 408 52.16 2.93 57.66
C GLU A 408 52.81 1.54 57.64
N LEU A 409 53.59 1.20 58.67
CA LEU A 409 54.30 -0.08 58.77
C LEU A 409 53.38 -1.23 59.19
N VAL A 410 52.37 -0.99 60.04
CA VAL A 410 51.41 -2.02 60.48
C VAL A 410 50.35 -2.39 59.42
N LEU A 411 50.24 -1.59 58.35
CA LEU A 411 49.41 -1.90 57.18
C LEU A 411 50.09 -2.92 56.24
N GLN A 412 51.41 -3.08 56.34
CA GLN A 412 52.15 -4.06 55.54
C GLN A 412 51.93 -5.49 56.06
N ARG A 413 51.66 -6.43 55.15
CA ARG A 413 51.46 -7.85 55.48
C ARG A 413 52.63 -8.41 56.32
N PHE A 414 52.29 -9.13 57.38
CA PHE A 414 53.20 -9.78 58.34
C PHE A 414 54.06 -8.83 59.19
N ARG A 415 53.88 -7.51 59.12
CA ARG A 415 54.58 -6.57 60.01
C ARG A 415 53.81 -6.36 61.32
N ARG A 416 54.54 -6.01 62.37
CA ARG A 416 54.04 -5.70 63.71
C ARG A 416 54.72 -4.43 64.22
N GLY A 417 54.00 -3.61 64.98
CA GLY A 417 54.57 -2.49 65.72
C GLY A 417 55.44 -2.95 66.88
N ARG A 418 56.40 -2.13 67.33
CA ARG A 418 57.39 -2.51 68.36
C ARG A 418 56.78 -2.70 69.75
N SER A 419 55.59 -2.14 69.98
CA SER A 419 54.87 -2.20 71.26
C SER A 419 54.08 -3.52 71.51
N ALA A 420 54.13 -4.48 70.58
CA ALA A 420 53.37 -5.73 70.70
C ALA A 420 54.04 -6.74 71.65
N ARG A 421 53.28 -7.29 72.61
CA ARG A 421 53.74 -8.41 73.47
C ARG A 421 54.00 -9.67 72.65
N GLU A 422 55.00 -10.46 73.05
CA GLU A 422 55.28 -11.75 72.43
C GLU A 422 54.08 -12.70 72.56
N GLY A 423 53.69 -13.33 71.44
CA GLY A 423 52.64 -14.35 71.38
C GLY A 423 51.27 -13.90 70.84
N THR A 424 50.96 -12.60 70.78
CA THR A 424 49.63 -12.11 70.33
C THR A 424 49.61 -11.59 68.88
N GLY A 425 48.68 -12.13 68.06
CA GLY A 425 48.28 -11.58 66.75
C GLY A 425 49.10 -12.04 65.53
N SER A 426 48.47 -12.13 64.36
CA SER A 426 49.07 -12.69 63.12
C SER A 426 49.78 -11.68 62.21
N GLY A 427 49.67 -10.37 62.48
CA GLY A 427 50.25 -9.30 61.65
C GLY A 427 49.59 -9.13 60.27
N LEU A 428 48.32 -9.56 60.11
CA LEU A 428 47.63 -9.55 58.81
C LEU A 428 46.26 -8.84 58.81
N GLY A 429 45.60 -8.71 59.97
CA GLY A 429 44.23 -8.18 60.04
C GLY A 429 44.10 -6.79 59.40
N LEU A 430 44.98 -5.84 59.74
CA LEU A 430 44.94 -4.49 59.17
C LEU A 430 45.28 -4.45 57.67
N ALA A 431 46.22 -5.28 57.20
CA ALA A 431 46.55 -5.40 55.78
C ALA A 431 45.37 -5.96 54.95
N ILE A 432 44.58 -6.89 55.52
CA ILE A 432 43.35 -7.40 54.90
C ILE A 432 42.28 -6.30 54.88
N VAL A 433 42.12 -5.55 55.97
CA VAL A 433 41.16 -4.44 56.04
C VAL A 433 41.48 -3.36 55.00
N GLU A 434 42.74 -2.96 54.88
CA GLU A 434 43.15 -1.98 53.87
C GLU A 434 42.85 -2.49 52.45
N GLN A 435 43.18 -3.74 52.13
CA GLN A 435 42.93 -4.32 50.81
C GLN A 435 41.43 -4.41 50.49
N VAL A 436 40.58 -4.76 51.46
CA VAL A 436 39.12 -4.75 51.27
C VAL A 436 38.59 -3.33 51.12
N ALA A 437 39.09 -2.36 51.89
CA ALA A 437 38.70 -0.95 51.75
C ALA A 437 39.07 -0.39 50.36
N GLN A 438 40.30 -0.59 49.91
CA GLN A 438 40.78 -0.13 48.60
C GLN A 438 40.00 -0.75 47.44
N SER A 439 39.74 -2.07 47.48
CA SER A 439 38.93 -2.75 46.45
C SER A 439 37.48 -2.27 46.36
N HIS A 440 36.95 -1.66 47.43
CA HIS A 440 35.62 -1.04 47.47
C HIS A 440 35.65 0.49 47.28
N GLY A 441 36.74 1.04 46.72
CA GLY A 441 36.87 2.47 46.41
C GLY A 441 37.00 3.38 47.64
N GLY A 442 37.42 2.80 48.76
CA GLY A 442 37.61 3.43 50.05
C GLY A 442 39.05 3.43 50.54
N ALA A 443 39.27 3.89 51.77
CA ALA A 443 40.57 3.90 52.42
C ALA A 443 40.42 3.67 53.94
N LEU A 444 41.38 2.95 54.52
CA LEU A 444 41.57 2.84 55.96
C LEU A 444 42.44 4.01 56.46
N ARG A 445 42.06 4.62 57.57
CA ARG A 445 42.85 5.62 58.31
C ARG A 445 42.96 5.20 59.77
N LEU A 446 44.13 5.44 60.36
CA LEU A 446 44.42 5.21 61.77
C LEU A 446 44.74 6.54 62.44
N SER A 447 43.98 6.92 63.47
CA SER A 447 44.16 8.16 64.23
C SER A 447 44.17 7.88 65.73
N ASP A 448 44.93 8.66 66.51
CA ASP A 448 44.93 8.53 67.96
C ASP A 448 43.74 9.28 68.57
N ARG A 449 43.19 8.71 69.64
CA ARG A 449 41.99 9.21 70.30
C ARG A 449 42.35 10.18 71.44
N PRO A 450 41.68 11.35 71.54
CA PRO A 450 41.84 12.23 72.71
C PRO A 450 41.51 11.50 74.02
N GLY A 451 42.49 11.40 74.92
CA GLY A 451 42.37 10.63 76.17
C GLY A 451 42.84 9.17 76.08
N GLY A 452 43.49 8.75 74.99
CA GLY A 452 44.07 7.42 74.80
C GLY A 452 43.16 6.46 74.03
N GLY A 453 43.78 5.56 73.25
CA GLY A 453 43.10 4.63 72.33
C GLY A 453 43.37 4.93 70.85
N LEU A 454 43.08 3.94 70.01
CA LEU A 454 43.12 4.06 68.55
C LEU A 454 41.70 4.26 67.98
N GLU A 455 41.59 5.02 66.91
CA GLU A 455 40.45 5.03 66.00
C GLU A 455 40.89 4.50 64.63
N ALA A 456 40.24 3.43 64.17
CA ALA A 456 40.36 2.91 62.81
C ALA A 456 39.10 3.29 62.02
N ALA A 457 39.24 4.16 61.02
CA ALA A 457 38.16 4.67 60.19
C ALA A 457 38.28 4.16 58.74
N VAL A 458 37.20 3.60 58.19
CA VAL A 458 37.12 3.16 56.79
C VAL A 458 36.04 3.95 56.07
N ASP A 459 36.44 4.78 55.11
CA ASP A 459 35.54 5.59 54.27
C ASP A 459 35.12 4.79 53.03
N LEU A 460 33.83 4.47 52.87
CA LEU A 460 33.28 3.74 51.72
C LEU A 460 32.29 4.59 50.91
N GLN A 461 32.13 4.27 49.62
CA GLN A 461 31.16 4.93 48.74
C GLN A 461 29.77 4.29 48.87
N ALA A 462 28.72 5.11 48.90
CA ALA A 462 27.34 4.66 49.07
C ALA A 462 26.33 5.54 48.33
N GLU A 463 25.26 4.94 47.79
CA GLU A 463 24.23 5.66 47.03
C GLU A 463 22.95 5.92 47.86
N PRO A 464 22.28 7.10 47.67
CA PRO A 464 21.00 7.38 48.28
C PRO A 464 19.84 6.73 47.50
N GLY A 465 19.07 5.87 48.16
CA GLY A 465 17.93 5.17 47.54
C GLY A 465 16.76 6.11 47.22
N SER A 466 16.27 6.08 45.96
CA SER A 466 15.07 6.82 45.54
C SER A 466 14.11 5.95 44.72
N SER A 467 12.81 6.26 44.75
CA SER A 467 11.75 5.44 44.14
C SER A 467 10.66 6.30 43.49
N ARG A 468 10.41 6.12 42.18
CA ARG A 468 9.24 6.66 41.45
C ARG A 468 8.88 5.84 40.19
N PRO A 469 7.58 5.65 39.87
CA PRO A 469 7.10 5.15 38.59
C PRO A 469 6.57 6.27 37.65
N SER A 470 6.18 5.91 36.43
CA SER A 470 5.75 6.78 35.32
C SER A 470 4.29 6.55 34.87
N LEU A 471 3.73 7.43 34.02
CA LEU A 471 2.37 7.31 33.43
C LEU A 471 2.25 8.04 32.07
N VAL A 472 1.37 7.55 31.17
CA VAL A 472 1.16 8.02 29.78
C VAL A 472 -0.33 7.91 29.38
N GLY A 473 -0.85 8.84 28.56
CA GLY A 473 -2.13 8.79 27.80
C GLY A 473 -2.16 9.94 26.76
N ALA A 474 -2.60 9.82 25.50
CA ALA A 474 -3.91 9.40 24.92
C ALA A 474 -5.02 10.49 25.05
N LEU A 475 -5.91 10.81 24.08
CA LEU A 475 -6.09 10.46 22.65
C LEU A 475 -7.09 11.45 21.96
N ALA A 476 -7.26 11.32 20.63
CA ALA A 476 -8.06 12.06 19.61
C ALA A 476 -9.55 12.45 19.86
N ALA A 477 -10.10 13.35 18.99
CA ALA A 477 -11.47 13.38 18.38
C ALA A 477 -11.84 14.80 17.83
N VAL A 478 -12.80 15.12 16.92
CA VAL A 478 -13.62 14.47 15.84
C VAL A 478 -14.25 15.61 14.97
N ALA A 479 -14.77 15.33 13.77
CA ALA A 479 -15.38 16.32 12.82
C ALA A 479 -16.94 16.25 12.74
N LEU A 480 -17.62 17.18 12.00
CA LEU A 480 -18.70 16.91 10.97
C LEU A 480 -19.63 18.10 10.57
N LEU A 481 -20.06 18.12 9.28
CA LEU A 481 -21.36 18.57 8.67
C LEU A 481 -21.81 20.08 8.71
N SER A 482 -22.70 20.64 7.85
CA SER A 482 -23.00 20.58 6.37
C SER A 482 -24.29 21.41 6.01
N VAL A 483 -24.60 21.66 4.71
CA VAL A 483 -25.96 21.73 4.04
C VAL A 483 -26.21 22.90 3.04
N ALA A 484 -26.93 22.53 1.96
CA ALA A 484 -27.27 23.14 0.65
C ALA A 484 -28.33 24.27 0.55
N VAL A 485 -28.56 24.77 -0.69
CA VAL A 485 -29.86 25.30 -1.25
C VAL A 485 -29.93 25.01 -2.76
N ALA A 486 -31.14 24.82 -3.34
CA ALA A 486 -31.38 24.67 -4.79
C ALA A 486 -32.74 25.21 -5.28
N ALA A 487 -32.82 25.59 -6.58
CA ALA A 487 -34.01 25.83 -7.42
C ALA A 487 -33.55 25.96 -8.90
N GLY A 488 -34.37 25.86 -9.97
CA GLY A 488 -35.78 25.48 -10.11
C GLY A 488 -36.40 26.07 -11.40
N SER A 489 -36.99 25.25 -12.30
CA SER A 489 -37.55 25.73 -13.60
C SER A 489 -38.71 24.88 -14.16
N SER A 490 -39.49 25.46 -15.08
CA SER A 490 -40.83 25.02 -15.52
C SER A 490 -40.86 24.11 -16.77
N ARG A 491 -42.02 23.47 -17.03
CA ARG A 491 -42.21 22.42 -18.04
C ARG A 491 -43.29 22.78 -19.08
N ALA A 492 -43.14 22.24 -20.29
CA ALA A 492 -44.21 22.10 -21.30
C ALA A 492 -44.52 20.62 -21.51
N TRP A 493 -45.77 20.29 -21.88
CA TRP A 493 -46.28 18.91 -21.97
C TRP A 493 -45.95 18.22 -23.30
N ALA A 494 -45.59 16.94 -23.20
CA ALA A 494 -45.54 15.94 -24.27
C ALA A 494 -46.28 14.68 -23.78
N ALA A 495 -46.79 13.84 -24.70
CA ALA A 495 -47.69 12.71 -24.37
C ALA A 495 -47.08 11.71 -23.37
N GLU A 496 -47.84 11.19 -22.41
CA GLU A 496 -47.30 10.33 -21.35
C GLU A 496 -46.74 8.99 -21.90
N PRO A 497 -45.67 8.43 -21.28
CA PRO A 497 -45.04 7.20 -21.76
C PRO A 497 -45.96 6.00 -21.53
N VAL A 498 -45.83 4.95 -22.35
CA VAL A 498 -46.58 3.72 -22.13
C VAL A 498 -45.90 2.92 -21.01
N VAL A 499 -46.54 2.88 -19.85
CA VAL A 499 -46.06 2.18 -18.65
C VAL A 499 -46.60 0.75 -18.63
N THR A 500 -45.72 -0.25 -18.53
CA THR A 500 -46.09 -1.65 -18.26
C THR A 500 -45.37 -2.16 -17.02
N ALA A 501 -46.13 -2.65 -16.03
CA ALA A 501 -45.60 -3.38 -14.89
C ALA A 501 -45.62 -4.89 -15.13
N PHE A 502 -44.55 -5.58 -14.75
CA PHE A 502 -44.39 -7.03 -14.79
C PHE A 502 -44.27 -7.57 -13.36
N GLY A 503 -45.35 -8.17 -12.85
CA GLY A 503 -45.48 -8.63 -11.46
C GLY A 503 -46.11 -7.57 -10.53
N GLU A 504 -46.44 -7.98 -9.30
CA GLU A 504 -46.94 -7.05 -8.28
C GLU A 504 -45.81 -6.13 -7.81
N ALA A 505 -45.91 -4.85 -8.15
CA ALA A 505 -44.95 -3.84 -7.73
C ALA A 505 -45.15 -3.48 -6.25
N ALA A 506 -44.48 -4.21 -5.36
CA ALA A 506 -44.37 -3.88 -3.93
C ALA A 506 -43.42 -2.67 -3.68
N ASP A 507 -43.74 -1.55 -4.32
CA ASP A 507 -43.43 -0.13 -4.11
C ASP A 507 -42.00 0.35 -3.71
N ARG A 508 -40.98 -0.51 -3.59
CA ARG A 508 -39.59 -0.07 -3.23
C ARG A 508 -38.41 -0.72 -3.94
N HIS A 509 -38.60 -1.78 -4.73
CA HIS A 509 -37.48 -2.55 -5.34
C HIS A 509 -37.81 -3.09 -6.75
N ALA A 510 -38.50 -2.31 -7.58
CA ALA A 510 -38.76 -2.68 -8.98
C ALA A 510 -37.66 -2.14 -9.89
N LEU A 511 -37.16 -2.96 -10.82
CA LEU A 511 -36.24 -2.50 -11.86
C LEU A 511 -36.99 -1.64 -12.86
N VAL A 512 -36.61 -0.37 -13.01
CA VAL A 512 -37.24 0.56 -13.94
C VAL A 512 -36.40 0.66 -15.21
N ILE A 513 -36.91 0.12 -16.31
CA ILE A 513 -36.27 0.18 -17.63
C ILE A 513 -37.04 1.17 -18.49
N ALA A 514 -36.37 2.22 -18.98
CA ALA A 514 -36.94 3.14 -19.96
C ALA A 514 -36.30 2.89 -21.34
N GLY A 515 -37.09 2.70 -22.38
CA GLY A 515 -36.51 2.37 -23.68
C GLY A 515 -37.39 2.53 -24.91
N ALA A 516 -36.71 2.48 -26.05
CA ALA A 516 -37.26 2.60 -27.40
C ALA A 516 -37.32 1.24 -28.13
N THR A 517 -37.71 0.20 -27.40
CA THR A 517 -37.97 -1.13 -27.95
C THR A 517 -39.41 -1.48 -27.66
N ASP A 518 -40.18 -1.77 -28.70
CA ASP A 518 -41.56 -2.21 -28.61
C ASP A 518 -41.70 -3.30 -27.52
N LYS A 519 -42.65 -3.14 -26.61
CA LYS A 519 -42.92 -4.08 -25.51
C LYS A 519 -42.99 -5.53 -25.96
N ALA A 520 -43.59 -5.82 -27.13
CA ALA A 520 -43.76 -7.19 -27.61
C ALA A 520 -42.42 -7.91 -27.87
N GLN A 521 -41.39 -7.17 -28.30
CA GLN A 521 -40.04 -7.69 -28.52
C GLN A 521 -39.22 -7.71 -27.22
N PHE A 522 -39.45 -6.77 -26.30
CA PHE A 522 -38.65 -6.67 -25.07
C PHE A 522 -39.19 -7.50 -23.88
N ALA A 523 -40.49 -7.79 -23.85
CA ALA A 523 -41.13 -8.56 -22.77
C ALA A 523 -40.51 -9.95 -22.52
N PRO A 524 -40.13 -10.77 -23.54
CA PRO A 524 -39.49 -12.07 -23.30
C PRO A 524 -38.19 -11.99 -22.49
N LEU A 525 -37.40 -10.92 -22.67
CA LEU A 525 -36.18 -10.69 -21.89
C LEU A 525 -36.50 -10.37 -20.42
N ILE A 526 -37.54 -9.56 -20.19
CA ILE A 526 -38.03 -9.23 -18.85
C ILE A 526 -38.57 -10.48 -18.15
N GLU A 527 -39.41 -11.27 -18.82
CA GLU A 527 -40.04 -12.45 -18.23
C GLU A 527 -39.02 -13.54 -17.87
N ASP A 528 -38.06 -13.81 -18.75
CA ASP A 528 -37.01 -14.78 -18.45
C ASP A 528 -36.03 -14.29 -17.37
N PHE A 529 -35.66 -13.00 -17.36
CA PHE A 529 -34.91 -12.39 -16.24
C PHE A 529 -35.63 -12.60 -14.91
N ARG A 530 -36.94 -12.33 -14.87
CA ARG A 530 -37.78 -12.50 -13.66
C ARG A 530 -37.84 -13.95 -13.20
N SER A 531 -37.81 -14.91 -14.13
CA SER A 531 -37.73 -16.35 -13.78
C SER A 531 -36.46 -16.70 -13.01
N GLN A 532 -35.35 -16.01 -13.27
CA GLN A 532 -34.06 -16.22 -12.59
C GLN A 532 -33.96 -15.45 -11.27
N HIS A 533 -34.71 -14.35 -11.11
CA HIS A 533 -34.60 -13.43 -9.97
C HIS A 533 -35.85 -13.43 -9.08
N ALA A 534 -36.34 -14.62 -8.73
CA ALA A 534 -37.46 -14.84 -7.81
C ALA A 534 -38.74 -14.04 -8.12
N GLY A 535 -39.00 -13.75 -9.41
CA GLY A 535 -40.16 -13.00 -9.86
C GLY A 535 -40.06 -11.48 -9.74
N ALA A 536 -38.87 -10.92 -9.48
CA ALA A 536 -38.57 -9.50 -9.25
C ALA A 536 -39.47 -8.55 -10.08
N PRO A 537 -40.06 -7.50 -9.48
CA PRO A 537 -40.91 -6.58 -10.22
C PRO A 537 -40.08 -5.76 -11.22
N VAL A 538 -40.59 -5.59 -12.43
CA VAL A 538 -39.96 -4.78 -13.49
C VAL A 538 -41.01 -3.82 -14.05
N ILE A 539 -40.63 -2.55 -14.22
CA ILE A 539 -41.44 -1.52 -14.87
C ILE A 539 -40.77 -1.16 -16.19
N TYR A 540 -41.46 -1.37 -17.31
CA TYR A 540 -41.03 -0.92 -18.62
C TYR A 540 -41.74 0.40 -18.99
N LEU A 541 -40.96 1.42 -19.29
CA LEU A 541 -41.43 2.69 -19.85
C LEU A 541 -41.06 2.71 -21.33
N GLU A 542 -42.05 2.63 -22.21
CA GLU A 542 -41.84 2.64 -23.67
C GLU A 542 -41.96 4.09 -24.19
N LEU A 543 -40.89 4.57 -24.87
CA LEU A 543 -40.77 5.93 -25.43
C LEU A 543 -39.99 5.91 -26.75
N ASP A 544 -40.21 6.91 -27.60
CA ASP A 544 -39.33 7.15 -28.76
C ASP A 544 -37.90 7.52 -28.34
N THR A 545 -36.92 7.17 -29.20
CA THR A 545 -35.47 7.39 -28.94
C THR A 545 -35.10 8.81 -28.52
N THR A 546 -35.70 9.83 -29.15
CA THR A 546 -35.45 11.26 -28.86
C THR A 546 -36.16 11.70 -27.58
N ASP A 547 -37.39 11.23 -27.38
CA ASP A 547 -38.22 11.59 -26.22
C ASP A 547 -37.67 10.98 -24.91
N LEU A 548 -37.14 9.76 -24.98
CA LEU A 548 -36.35 9.12 -23.93
C LEU A 548 -35.19 10.01 -23.46
N GLN A 549 -34.41 10.54 -24.41
CA GLN A 549 -33.27 11.42 -24.15
C GLN A 549 -33.72 12.73 -23.46
N GLU A 550 -34.70 13.42 -24.04
CA GLU A 550 -35.16 14.72 -23.56
C GLU A 550 -35.81 14.62 -22.18
N ARG A 551 -36.63 13.59 -21.93
CA ARG A 551 -37.26 13.39 -20.61
C ARG A 551 -36.27 12.93 -19.56
N PHE A 552 -35.27 12.14 -19.92
CA PHE A 552 -34.19 11.77 -19.01
C PHE A 552 -33.42 13.01 -18.55
N LEU A 553 -32.91 13.81 -19.49
CA LEU A 553 -32.16 15.04 -19.21
C LEU A 553 -32.98 16.07 -18.42
N ALA A 554 -34.29 16.17 -18.68
CA ALA A 554 -35.18 17.09 -17.98
C ALA A 554 -35.73 16.57 -16.63
N GLY A 555 -35.32 15.38 -16.18
CA GLY A 555 -35.82 14.76 -14.94
C GLY A 555 -37.33 14.49 -14.96
N ARG A 556 -37.87 14.17 -16.15
CA ARG A 556 -39.32 13.97 -16.40
C ARG A 556 -39.74 12.50 -16.45
N LEU A 557 -38.80 11.56 -16.53
CA LEU A 557 -39.11 10.13 -16.41
C LEU A 557 -39.48 9.81 -14.96
N GLN A 558 -40.69 9.27 -14.76
CA GLN A 558 -41.23 8.82 -13.48
C GLN A 558 -41.94 7.47 -13.69
N PRO A 559 -41.60 6.42 -12.94
CA PRO A 559 -40.50 6.34 -11.98
C PRO A 559 -39.13 6.63 -12.61
N ALA A 560 -38.14 7.02 -11.78
CA ALA A 560 -36.78 7.28 -12.27
C ALA A 560 -36.15 5.96 -12.79
N PRO A 561 -35.56 5.95 -13.99
CA PRO A 561 -35.05 4.73 -14.61
C PRO A 561 -33.72 4.28 -14.02
N ASP A 562 -33.59 2.96 -13.86
CA ASP A 562 -32.35 2.25 -13.53
C ASP A 562 -31.55 1.87 -14.77
N LEU A 563 -32.22 1.74 -15.91
CA LEU A 563 -31.63 1.32 -17.18
C LEU A 563 -32.28 2.07 -18.35
N LEU A 564 -31.46 2.62 -19.24
CA LEU A 564 -31.90 3.14 -20.54
C LEU A 564 -31.59 2.12 -21.64
N VAL A 565 -32.55 1.89 -22.54
CA VAL A 565 -32.41 0.95 -23.67
C VAL A 565 -32.81 1.65 -24.97
N SER A 566 -31.87 1.89 -25.89
CA SER A 566 -32.14 2.67 -27.11
C SER A 566 -31.48 2.10 -28.36
N SER A 567 -32.16 2.28 -29.49
CA SER A 567 -31.63 2.08 -30.85
C SER A 567 -30.88 3.31 -31.39
N ALA A 568 -31.07 4.51 -30.80
CA ALA A 568 -30.25 5.69 -31.11
C ALA A 568 -28.96 5.66 -30.27
N ILE A 569 -27.95 4.98 -30.81
CA ILE A 569 -26.64 4.76 -30.18
C ILE A 569 -25.93 6.09 -29.90
N ASP A 570 -25.99 7.02 -30.85
CA ASP A 570 -25.40 8.36 -30.77
C ASP A 570 -25.91 9.15 -29.56
N LEU A 571 -27.22 9.14 -29.31
CA LEU A 571 -27.84 9.81 -28.16
C LEU A 571 -27.37 9.23 -26.81
N GLN A 572 -27.23 7.90 -26.73
CA GLN A 572 -26.74 7.21 -25.52
C GLN A 572 -25.24 7.42 -25.29
N VAL A 573 -24.43 7.40 -26.37
CA VAL A 573 -23.03 7.82 -26.33
C VAL A 573 -22.93 9.27 -25.84
N LYS A 574 -23.84 10.16 -26.26
CA LYS A 574 -23.89 11.52 -25.71
C LYS A 574 -24.22 11.56 -24.22
N LEU A 575 -25.16 10.77 -23.70
CA LEU A 575 -25.42 10.72 -22.25
C LEU A 575 -24.21 10.24 -21.46
N ALA A 576 -23.54 9.18 -21.92
CA ALA A 576 -22.33 8.66 -21.27
C ALA A 576 -21.15 9.65 -21.34
N ASN A 577 -20.99 10.33 -22.48
CA ASN A 577 -20.01 11.41 -22.65
C ASN A 577 -20.29 12.62 -21.75
N ASP A 578 -21.56 12.98 -21.58
CA ASP A 578 -21.99 14.15 -20.79
C ASP A 578 -21.96 13.90 -19.27
N GLY A 579 -21.62 12.68 -18.83
CA GLY A 579 -21.46 12.32 -17.42
C GLY A 579 -22.58 11.48 -16.80
N TYR A 580 -23.62 11.13 -17.57
CA TYR A 580 -24.82 10.49 -17.02
C TYR A 580 -24.73 8.97 -16.86
N ALA A 581 -23.76 8.28 -17.48
CA ALA A 581 -23.63 6.83 -17.42
C ALA A 581 -22.77 6.34 -16.24
N LEU A 582 -23.20 5.26 -15.59
CA LEU A 582 -22.46 4.53 -14.56
C LEU A 582 -21.71 3.37 -15.21
N ALA A 583 -20.41 3.24 -14.92
CA ALA A 583 -19.62 2.13 -15.43
C ALA A 583 -19.97 0.78 -14.76
N HIS A 584 -19.92 -0.30 -15.53
CA HIS A 584 -20.14 -1.68 -15.08
C HIS A 584 -19.21 -2.67 -15.79
N GLU A 585 -18.40 -3.41 -15.03
CA GLU A 585 -17.47 -4.40 -15.58
C GLU A 585 -17.76 -5.80 -15.02
N SER A 586 -17.98 -6.76 -15.91
CA SER A 586 -18.23 -8.16 -15.57
C SER A 586 -17.54 -9.09 -16.57
N ALA A 587 -17.65 -10.41 -16.36
CA ALA A 587 -17.20 -11.38 -17.34
C ALA A 587 -17.98 -11.26 -18.67
N PHE A 588 -19.25 -10.89 -18.62
CA PHE A 588 -20.11 -10.77 -19.80
C PHE A 588 -19.88 -9.46 -20.55
N THR A 589 -19.71 -8.33 -19.86
CA THR A 589 -19.37 -7.06 -20.54
C THR A 589 -17.98 -7.13 -21.19
N ARG A 590 -17.01 -7.80 -20.58
CA ARG A 590 -15.70 -8.06 -21.22
C ARG A 590 -15.75 -9.00 -22.42
N ALA A 591 -16.77 -9.86 -22.55
CA ALA A 591 -16.93 -10.78 -23.67
C ALA A 591 -17.51 -10.11 -24.93
N LEU A 592 -18.06 -8.89 -24.81
CA LEU A 592 -18.54 -8.13 -25.96
C LEU A 592 -17.39 -7.74 -26.92
N PRO A 593 -17.61 -7.81 -28.25
CA PRO A 593 -16.64 -7.30 -29.21
C PRO A 593 -16.47 -5.79 -29.04
N SER A 594 -15.27 -5.28 -29.36
CA SER A 594 -14.91 -3.86 -29.12
C SER A 594 -15.82 -2.86 -29.82
N TRP A 595 -16.45 -3.21 -30.94
CA TRP A 595 -17.41 -2.34 -31.62
C TRP A 595 -18.75 -2.21 -30.88
N ALA A 596 -19.08 -3.15 -29.98
CA ALA A 596 -20.35 -3.20 -29.24
C ALA A 596 -20.21 -2.82 -27.75
N ARG A 597 -19.09 -2.23 -27.33
CA ARG A 597 -18.89 -1.75 -25.95
C ARG A 597 -18.05 -0.48 -25.93
N TRP A 598 -18.48 0.52 -25.14
CA TRP A 598 -17.72 1.75 -24.94
C TRP A 598 -17.63 2.11 -23.45
N ARG A 599 -16.40 2.41 -22.97
CA ARG A 599 -16.07 2.90 -21.61
C ARG A 599 -16.56 2.05 -20.43
N ASN A 600 -16.98 0.81 -20.70
CA ASN A 600 -17.83 0.03 -19.79
C ASN A 600 -19.08 0.82 -19.28
N GLU A 601 -19.55 1.81 -20.04
CA GLU A 601 -20.70 2.67 -19.72
C GLU A 601 -21.88 2.42 -20.67
N VAL A 602 -21.60 2.00 -21.92
CA VAL A 602 -22.60 1.73 -22.96
C VAL A 602 -22.34 0.34 -23.56
N PHE A 603 -23.37 -0.51 -23.57
CA PHE A 603 -23.26 -1.92 -23.98
C PHE A 603 -24.27 -2.26 -25.08
N GLY A 604 -23.78 -2.55 -26.28
CA GLY A 604 -24.58 -3.16 -27.34
C GLY A 604 -24.96 -4.59 -26.97
N PHE A 605 -26.20 -4.99 -27.25
CA PHE A 605 -26.69 -6.35 -26.99
C PHE A 605 -27.42 -7.01 -28.16
N THR A 606 -27.68 -6.28 -29.24
CA THR A 606 -28.33 -6.79 -30.46
C THR A 606 -27.47 -6.66 -31.71
N PHE A 607 -27.82 -7.41 -32.76
CA PHE A 607 -27.19 -7.39 -34.08
C PHE A 607 -28.29 -7.21 -35.14
N GLU A 608 -28.61 -5.96 -35.46
CA GLU A 608 -29.78 -5.56 -36.24
C GLU A 608 -29.36 -5.01 -37.62
N PRO A 609 -29.34 -5.82 -38.69
CA PRO A 609 -28.99 -5.34 -40.03
C PRO A 609 -30.07 -4.38 -40.57
N ALA A 610 -29.65 -3.29 -41.22
CA ALA A 610 -30.54 -2.43 -41.99
C ALA A 610 -30.85 -3.08 -43.35
N VAL A 611 -32.11 -3.46 -43.57
CA VAL A 611 -32.55 -4.26 -44.71
C VAL A 611 -33.58 -3.53 -45.57
N ILE A 612 -33.77 -4.03 -46.79
CA ILE A 612 -34.91 -3.71 -47.64
C ILE A 612 -35.99 -4.77 -47.38
N VAL A 613 -37.16 -4.33 -46.91
CA VAL A 613 -38.35 -5.19 -46.79
C VAL A 613 -39.23 -4.94 -48.01
N TYR A 614 -39.78 -5.98 -48.63
CA TYR A 614 -40.60 -5.84 -49.83
C TYR A 614 -41.81 -6.79 -49.83
N ASN A 615 -42.85 -6.41 -50.57
CA ASN A 615 -43.99 -7.27 -50.80
C ASN A 615 -43.68 -8.17 -52.02
N PRO A 616 -43.61 -9.51 -51.87
CA PRO A 616 -43.20 -10.40 -52.96
C PRO A 616 -44.10 -10.37 -54.20
N ASP A 617 -45.39 -10.06 -54.02
CA ASP A 617 -46.36 -9.98 -55.12
C ASP A 617 -46.23 -8.66 -55.89
N LEU A 618 -45.82 -7.57 -55.21
CA LEU A 618 -45.57 -6.27 -55.83
C LEU A 618 -44.13 -6.10 -56.37
N VAL A 619 -43.16 -6.87 -55.87
CA VAL A 619 -41.74 -6.80 -56.27
C VAL A 619 -41.16 -8.22 -56.43
N PRO A 620 -41.37 -8.88 -57.58
CA PRO A 620 -40.94 -10.27 -57.80
C PRO A 620 -39.42 -10.43 -58.00
N ASP A 621 -38.73 -9.38 -58.47
CA ASP A 621 -37.27 -9.32 -58.54
C ASP A 621 -36.79 -8.15 -57.65
N PRO A 622 -36.44 -8.39 -56.37
CA PRO A 622 -36.14 -7.34 -55.41
C PRO A 622 -34.71 -6.79 -55.56
N PRO A 623 -34.48 -5.50 -55.25
CA PRO A 623 -33.19 -4.87 -55.48
C PRO A 623 -32.17 -5.36 -54.44
N ARG A 624 -31.06 -5.96 -54.91
CA ARG A 624 -30.01 -6.52 -54.04
C ARG A 624 -28.91 -5.55 -53.63
N SER A 625 -28.89 -4.34 -54.17
CA SER A 625 -27.95 -3.28 -53.81
C SER A 625 -28.63 -1.92 -53.95
N ARG A 626 -28.05 -0.87 -53.38
CA ARG A 626 -28.53 0.51 -53.52
C ARG A 626 -28.53 0.96 -54.98
N SER A 627 -27.52 0.56 -55.75
CA SER A 627 -27.49 0.80 -57.20
C SER A 627 -28.64 0.11 -57.93
N ALA A 628 -29.01 -1.11 -57.55
CA ALA A 628 -30.17 -1.80 -58.12
C ALA A 628 -31.50 -1.16 -57.69
N LEU A 629 -31.59 -0.68 -56.44
CA LEU A 629 -32.75 0.07 -55.94
C LEU A 629 -32.96 1.37 -56.73
N VAL A 630 -31.90 2.18 -56.90
CA VAL A 630 -31.95 3.40 -57.72
C VAL A 630 -32.40 3.08 -59.14
N GLN A 631 -31.81 2.07 -59.79
CA GLN A 631 -32.22 1.67 -61.15
C GLN A 631 -33.68 1.18 -61.22
N MET A 632 -34.18 0.53 -60.18
CA MET A 632 -35.56 0.04 -60.12
C MET A 632 -36.56 1.20 -60.00
N LEU A 633 -36.27 2.18 -59.14
CA LEU A 633 -37.10 3.38 -58.97
C LEU A 633 -37.06 4.27 -60.21
N ASP A 634 -35.87 4.54 -60.75
CA ASP A 634 -35.65 5.38 -61.95
C ASP A 634 -36.33 4.78 -63.21
N ARG A 635 -36.39 3.45 -63.35
CA ARG A 635 -36.98 2.78 -64.53
C ARG A 635 -38.51 2.71 -64.52
N ALA A 636 -39.14 2.74 -63.35
CA ALA A 636 -40.59 2.53 -63.22
C ALA A 636 -41.24 3.48 -62.19
N PRO A 637 -41.06 4.81 -62.32
CA PRO A 637 -41.50 5.78 -61.31
C PRO A 637 -43.01 5.69 -61.02
N GLU A 638 -43.84 5.50 -62.06
CA GLU A 638 -45.30 5.32 -61.92
C GLU A 638 -45.70 4.08 -61.11
N ARG A 639 -44.90 2.99 -61.15
CA ARG A 639 -45.16 1.76 -60.37
C ARG A 639 -44.91 1.98 -58.88
N PHE A 640 -43.92 2.81 -58.55
CA PHE A 640 -43.42 3.01 -57.20
C PHE A 640 -43.87 4.32 -56.54
N ARG A 641 -44.53 5.23 -57.28
CA ARG A 641 -45.03 6.52 -56.76
C ARG A 641 -45.90 6.30 -55.52
N GLY A 642 -45.44 6.83 -54.38
CA GLY A 642 -46.13 6.71 -53.08
C GLY A 642 -46.13 5.30 -52.48
N LYS A 643 -45.45 4.32 -53.09
CA LYS A 643 -45.40 2.90 -52.67
C LYS A 643 -44.05 2.47 -52.11
N VAL A 644 -43.18 3.43 -51.84
CA VAL A 644 -41.90 3.20 -51.15
C VAL A 644 -41.96 3.89 -49.79
N ALA A 645 -41.30 3.34 -48.77
CA ALA A 645 -41.10 4.05 -47.51
C ALA A 645 -39.64 4.03 -47.05
N THR A 646 -39.32 4.99 -46.17
CA THR A 646 -38.08 5.05 -45.40
C THR A 646 -38.38 5.78 -44.08
N TYR A 647 -37.39 5.82 -43.18
CA TYR A 647 -37.52 6.58 -41.94
C TYR A 647 -37.72 8.08 -42.17
N ASP A 648 -38.64 8.69 -41.42
CA ASP A 648 -38.62 10.14 -41.13
C ASP A 648 -37.42 10.41 -40.21
N ILE A 649 -36.30 10.85 -40.79
CA ILE A 649 -35.06 11.10 -40.05
C ILE A 649 -35.08 12.40 -39.23
N VAL A 650 -36.12 13.23 -39.35
CA VAL A 650 -36.30 14.42 -38.50
C VAL A 650 -36.86 14.01 -37.15
N ARG A 651 -37.79 13.03 -37.13
CA ARG A 651 -38.43 12.51 -35.91
C ARG A 651 -37.71 11.31 -35.32
N SER A 652 -37.24 10.39 -36.18
CA SER A 652 -36.67 9.10 -35.76
C SER A 652 -35.16 9.21 -35.51
N GLY A 653 -34.73 9.08 -34.26
CA GLY A 653 -33.30 9.09 -33.89
C GLY A 653 -32.51 7.94 -34.53
N VAL A 654 -33.09 6.74 -34.58
CA VAL A 654 -32.49 5.60 -35.29
C VAL A 654 -32.48 5.81 -36.81
N GLY A 655 -33.51 6.44 -37.38
CA GLY A 655 -33.55 6.82 -38.79
C GLY A 655 -32.44 7.81 -39.16
N HIS A 656 -32.27 8.86 -38.35
CA HIS A 656 -31.16 9.82 -38.45
C HIS A 656 -29.80 9.12 -38.38
N LEU A 657 -29.58 8.27 -37.37
CA LEU A 657 -28.33 7.54 -37.21
C LEU A 657 -28.03 6.67 -38.45
N LEU A 658 -29.01 5.88 -38.91
CA LEU A 658 -28.83 5.04 -40.11
C LEU A 658 -28.49 5.89 -41.34
N ALA A 659 -29.24 6.96 -41.61
CA ALA A 659 -28.98 7.84 -42.76
C ALA A 659 -27.60 8.54 -42.69
N ALA A 660 -27.20 9.01 -41.51
CA ALA A 660 -25.91 9.64 -41.29
C ALA A 660 -24.74 8.66 -41.50
N GLN A 661 -24.91 7.39 -41.12
CA GLN A 661 -23.93 6.33 -41.38
C GLN A 661 -23.91 5.89 -42.85
N ASP A 662 -25.07 5.78 -43.49
CA ASP A 662 -25.21 5.45 -44.91
C ASP A 662 -24.49 6.50 -45.78
N ALA A 663 -24.62 7.79 -45.42
CA ALA A 663 -23.89 8.91 -46.04
C ALA A 663 -22.37 8.89 -45.78
N GLN A 664 -21.93 8.38 -44.62
CA GLN A 664 -20.52 8.29 -44.26
C GLN A 664 -19.81 7.09 -44.94
N VAL A 665 -20.55 6.00 -45.19
CA VAL A 665 -20.04 4.77 -45.82
C VAL A 665 -20.15 4.83 -47.35
N SER A 666 -21.11 5.55 -47.92
CA SER A 666 -21.40 5.50 -49.36
C SER A 666 -21.67 6.85 -50.02
N SER A 667 -20.90 7.11 -51.07
CA SER A 667 -21.13 8.22 -52.01
C SER A 667 -22.46 8.11 -52.79
N LEU A 668 -23.12 6.95 -52.78
CA LEU A 668 -24.43 6.77 -53.42
C LEU A 668 -25.60 7.24 -52.55
N PHE A 669 -25.40 7.55 -51.26
CA PHE A 669 -26.48 7.91 -50.33
C PHE A 669 -27.40 9.01 -50.87
N TRP A 670 -26.85 10.11 -51.38
CA TRP A 670 -27.65 11.21 -51.93
C TRP A 670 -28.39 10.82 -53.22
N ARG A 671 -27.84 9.90 -54.02
CA ARG A 671 -28.52 9.36 -55.21
C ARG A 671 -29.67 8.42 -54.83
N VAL A 672 -29.51 7.60 -53.80
CA VAL A 672 -30.60 6.78 -53.22
C VAL A 672 -31.69 7.69 -52.67
N THR A 673 -31.32 8.69 -51.88
CA THR A 673 -32.24 9.69 -51.31
C THR A 673 -33.03 10.41 -52.41
N SER A 674 -32.38 10.81 -53.50
CA SER A 674 -33.02 11.43 -54.65
C SER A 674 -33.98 10.49 -55.40
N ALA A 675 -33.62 9.21 -55.57
CA ALA A 675 -34.52 8.22 -56.18
C ALA A 675 -35.75 7.92 -55.29
N LEU A 676 -35.58 7.90 -53.96
CA LEU A 676 -36.68 7.77 -52.99
C LEU A 676 -37.60 9.00 -53.04
N GLY A 677 -37.04 10.22 -53.10
CA GLY A 677 -37.80 11.46 -53.28
C GLY A 677 -38.57 11.52 -54.59
N GLY A 678 -37.94 11.14 -55.70
CA GLY A 678 -38.60 11.04 -57.02
C GLY A 678 -39.72 9.99 -57.08
N ALA A 679 -39.62 8.93 -56.27
CA ALA A 679 -40.69 7.96 -56.06
C ALA A 679 -41.76 8.42 -55.05
N GLY A 680 -41.64 9.62 -54.46
CA GLY A 680 -42.56 10.12 -53.44
C GLY A 680 -42.64 9.20 -52.21
N ALA A 681 -41.48 8.76 -51.70
CA ALA A 681 -41.43 7.81 -50.59
C ALA A 681 -42.13 8.35 -49.32
N GLN A 682 -42.96 7.50 -48.70
CA GLN A 682 -43.59 7.79 -47.42
C GLN A 682 -42.53 7.83 -46.30
N LEU A 683 -42.53 8.90 -45.52
CA LEU A 683 -41.64 9.07 -44.37
C LEU A 683 -42.35 8.57 -43.11
N VAL A 684 -41.78 7.55 -42.47
CA VAL A 684 -42.44 6.79 -41.39
C VAL A 684 -41.56 6.79 -40.13
N CYS A 685 -42.14 6.88 -38.93
CA CYS A 685 -41.34 6.96 -37.70
C CYS A 685 -40.56 5.68 -37.39
N CYS A 686 -41.13 4.54 -37.78
CA CYS A 686 -40.99 3.28 -37.07
C CYS A 686 -40.96 2.08 -38.04
N THR A 687 -40.07 1.10 -37.81
CA THR A 687 -39.96 -0.09 -38.67
C THR A 687 -41.21 -0.97 -38.65
N ALA A 688 -41.90 -1.08 -37.51
CA ALA A 688 -43.13 -1.88 -37.40
C ALA A 688 -44.22 -1.40 -38.39
N GLU A 689 -44.48 -0.09 -38.45
CA GLU A 689 -45.45 0.50 -39.38
C GLU A 689 -45.03 0.30 -40.85
N MET A 690 -43.73 0.46 -41.16
CA MET A 690 -43.22 0.17 -42.51
C MET A 690 -43.49 -1.28 -42.92
N ILE A 691 -43.26 -2.25 -42.01
CA ILE A 691 -43.53 -3.67 -42.28
C ILE A 691 -45.03 -3.93 -42.45
N ASP A 692 -45.88 -3.41 -41.57
CA ASP A 692 -47.34 -3.57 -41.65
C ASP A 692 -47.89 -3.07 -42.98
N LYS A 693 -47.40 -1.92 -43.46
CA LYS A 693 -47.79 -1.33 -44.75
C LYS A 693 -47.30 -2.14 -45.95
N VAL A 694 -46.11 -2.76 -45.88
CA VAL A 694 -45.60 -3.68 -46.91
C VAL A 694 -46.40 -4.98 -46.92
N GLU A 695 -46.72 -5.53 -45.74
CA GLU A 695 -47.51 -6.75 -45.58
C GLU A 695 -48.95 -6.59 -46.12
N ARG A 696 -49.60 -5.45 -45.85
CA ARG A 696 -50.92 -5.11 -46.42
C ARG A 696 -50.89 -4.73 -47.91
N GLY A 697 -49.71 -4.61 -48.53
CA GLY A 697 -49.56 -4.22 -49.94
C GLY A 697 -49.83 -2.73 -50.23
N GLU A 698 -49.89 -1.88 -49.20
CA GLU A 698 -49.88 -0.41 -49.35
C GLU A 698 -48.53 0.05 -49.94
N LEU A 699 -47.44 -0.58 -49.48
CA LEU A 699 -46.09 -0.36 -49.94
C LEU A 699 -45.57 -1.56 -50.73
N ALA A 700 -44.86 -1.27 -51.82
CA ALA A 700 -44.09 -2.26 -52.56
C ALA A 700 -42.79 -2.62 -51.83
N LEU A 701 -42.11 -1.62 -51.23
CA LEU A 701 -40.88 -1.83 -50.44
C LEU A 701 -40.64 -0.71 -49.40
N ALA A 702 -39.87 -1.04 -48.37
CA ALA A 702 -39.34 -0.12 -47.36
C ALA A 702 -37.81 -0.24 -47.30
N TYR A 703 -37.12 0.91 -47.30
CA TYR A 703 -35.66 1.03 -47.26
C TYR A 703 -35.15 1.27 -45.82
N ASN A 704 -33.97 0.73 -45.49
CA ASN A 704 -33.32 0.84 -44.18
C ASN A 704 -34.21 0.44 -42.98
N ALA A 705 -35.13 -0.51 -43.17
CA ALA A 705 -35.91 -1.08 -42.07
C ALA A 705 -35.02 -1.96 -41.18
N LEU A 706 -35.33 -2.07 -39.87
CA LEU A 706 -34.58 -2.93 -38.95
C LEU A 706 -34.88 -4.41 -39.20
N GLY A 707 -33.82 -5.16 -39.53
CA GLY A 707 -33.91 -6.56 -39.92
C GLY A 707 -34.47 -7.47 -38.84
N SER A 708 -34.15 -7.22 -37.57
CA SER A 708 -34.74 -7.90 -36.39
C SER A 708 -36.27 -8.04 -36.52
N TYR A 709 -36.95 -6.91 -36.70
CA TYR A 709 -38.41 -6.86 -36.76
C TYR A 709 -38.92 -7.58 -38.02
N ALA A 710 -38.22 -7.42 -39.15
CA ALA A 710 -38.57 -8.08 -40.40
C ALA A 710 -38.43 -9.61 -40.31
N TYR A 711 -37.31 -10.11 -39.76
CA TYR A 711 -37.08 -11.54 -39.57
C TYR A 711 -38.04 -12.13 -38.53
N ALA A 712 -38.34 -11.42 -37.45
CA ALA A 712 -39.34 -11.84 -36.45
C ALA A 712 -40.74 -11.96 -37.06
N ARG A 713 -41.22 -10.95 -37.81
CA ARG A 713 -42.51 -11.01 -38.53
C ARG A 713 -42.55 -12.13 -39.57
N LYS A 714 -41.47 -12.31 -40.33
CA LYS A 714 -41.36 -13.41 -41.30
C LYS A 714 -41.39 -14.80 -40.63
N ALA A 715 -40.78 -14.94 -39.45
CA ALA A 715 -40.85 -16.17 -38.66
C ALA A 715 -42.27 -16.43 -38.09
N GLN A 716 -43.05 -15.38 -37.85
CA GLN A 716 -44.48 -15.44 -37.49
C GLN A 716 -45.40 -15.72 -38.70
N GLY A 717 -44.85 -15.86 -39.91
CA GLY A 717 -45.60 -16.20 -41.13
C GLY A 717 -46.00 -15.02 -42.01
N SER A 718 -45.59 -13.78 -41.68
CA SER A 718 -45.85 -12.61 -42.53
C SER A 718 -45.33 -12.80 -43.96
N ARG A 719 -46.17 -12.50 -44.96
CA ARG A 719 -45.86 -12.66 -46.40
C ARG A 719 -44.97 -11.52 -46.91
N ILE A 720 -43.81 -11.35 -46.29
CA ILE A 720 -42.82 -10.32 -46.64
C ILE A 720 -41.51 -10.95 -47.14
N GLY A 721 -40.90 -10.27 -48.10
CA GLY A 721 -39.55 -10.50 -48.55
C GLY A 721 -38.57 -9.59 -47.80
N ILE A 722 -37.33 -10.08 -47.62
CA ILE A 722 -36.26 -9.36 -46.93
C ILE A 722 -34.99 -9.46 -47.78
N VAL A 723 -34.28 -8.35 -47.95
CA VAL A 723 -32.98 -8.29 -48.60
C VAL A 723 -32.00 -7.50 -47.73
N ALA A 724 -30.95 -8.16 -47.26
CA ALA A 724 -29.74 -7.49 -46.80
C ALA A 724 -28.94 -7.05 -48.05
N PRO A 725 -28.68 -5.75 -48.26
CA PRO A 725 -27.98 -5.28 -49.46
C PRO A 725 -26.55 -5.85 -49.57
N SER A 726 -26.20 -6.33 -50.76
CA SER A 726 -24.92 -7.00 -51.04
C SER A 726 -23.77 -6.04 -51.37
N ASP A 727 -24.04 -4.75 -51.52
CA ASP A 727 -23.01 -3.71 -51.60
C ASP A 727 -22.43 -3.42 -50.21
N TYR A 728 -23.29 -3.20 -49.22
CA TYR A 728 -22.99 -3.26 -47.79
C TYR A 728 -24.28 -3.28 -46.98
N THR A 729 -24.28 -3.92 -45.82
CA THR A 729 -25.39 -3.87 -44.86
C THR A 729 -24.91 -3.21 -43.58
N LEU A 730 -25.44 -2.03 -43.25
CA LEU A 730 -25.21 -1.41 -41.94
C LEU A 730 -25.79 -2.33 -40.86
N VAL A 731 -25.10 -2.48 -39.73
CA VAL A 731 -25.61 -3.25 -38.59
C VAL A 731 -25.66 -2.35 -37.36
N LEU A 732 -26.87 -2.17 -36.84
CA LEU A 732 -27.14 -1.48 -35.59
C LEU A 732 -26.95 -2.45 -34.41
N SER A 733 -26.59 -1.90 -33.25
CA SER A 733 -26.83 -2.57 -31.97
C SER A 733 -27.63 -1.64 -31.06
N ARG A 734 -28.76 -2.12 -30.52
CA ARG A 734 -29.40 -1.46 -29.38
C ARG A 734 -28.46 -1.50 -28.21
N VAL A 735 -28.39 -0.40 -27.49
CA VAL A 735 -27.50 -0.25 -26.35
C VAL A 735 -28.26 -0.14 -25.04
N MET A 736 -27.69 -0.75 -24.01
CA MET A 736 -28.03 -0.55 -22.61
C MET A 736 -27.06 0.45 -21.98
N MET A 737 -27.58 1.38 -21.18
CA MET A 737 -26.79 2.32 -20.37
C MET A 737 -27.43 2.45 -18.98
N ILE A 738 -26.64 2.31 -17.92
CA ILE A 738 -27.10 2.48 -16.53
C ILE A 738 -26.89 3.95 -16.14
N PRO A 739 -27.92 4.72 -15.74
CA PRO A 739 -27.73 6.08 -15.23
C PRO A 739 -26.94 6.13 -13.93
N ARG A 740 -26.11 7.16 -13.71
CA ARG A 740 -25.50 7.45 -12.39
C ARG A 740 -26.54 7.77 -11.31
N SER A 741 -27.73 8.21 -11.73
CA SER A 741 -28.88 8.48 -10.87
C SER A 741 -29.80 7.27 -10.68
N ALA A 742 -29.44 6.07 -11.15
CA ALA A 742 -30.23 4.85 -11.03
C ALA A 742 -30.53 4.51 -9.55
N PRO A 743 -31.80 4.54 -9.10
CA PRO A 743 -32.16 4.21 -7.71
C PRO A 743 -31.71 2.81 -7.27
N HIS A 744 -31.72 1.83 -8.17
CA HIS A 744 -31.45 0.41 -7.94
C HIS A 744 -30.32 -0.12 -8.84
N GLY A 745 -29.21 0.63 -8.93
CA GLY A 745 -28.09 0.35 -9.85
C GLY A 745 -27.54 -1.09 -9.84
N GLU A 746 -27.53 -1.80 -8.71
CA GLU A 746 -27.10 -3.22 -8.69
C GLU A 746 -28.07 -4.15 -9.44
N LEU A 747 -29.37 -3.86 -9.42
CA LEU A 747 -30.37 -4.63 -10.15
C LEU A 747 -30.27 -4.35 -11.67
N ALA A 748 -29.91 -3.13 -12.05
CA ALA A 748 -29.58 -2.79 -13.44
C ALA A 748 -28.32 -3.52 -13.94
N ARG A 749 -27.26 -3.60 -13.13
CA ARG A 749 -26.05 -4.38 -13.44
C ARG A 749 -26.37 -5.86 -13.62
N SER A 750 -27.17 -6.42 -12.71
CA SER A 750 -27.66 -7.80 -12.80
C SER A 750 -28.47 -8.05 -14.09
N PHE A 751 -29.32 -7.10 -14.51
CA PHE A 751 -30.05 -7.19 -15.78
C PHE A 751 -29.13 -7.11 -17.00
N VAL A 752 -28.15 -6.19 -17.01
CA VAL A 752 -27.13 -6.09 -18.08
C VAL A 752 -26.34 -7.39 -18.19
N ASP A 753 -25.86 -7.94 -17.08
CA ASP A 753 -25.14 -9.22 -17.05
C ASP A 753 -26.01 -10.39 -17.51
N TYR A 754 -27.30 -10.40 -17.15
CA TYR A 754 -28.25 -11.39 -17.66
C TYR A 754 -28.42 -11.28 -19.18
N VAL A 755 -28.70 -10.10 -19.74
CA VAL A 755 -28.91 -9.90 -21.19
C VAL A 755 -27.67 -10.25 -22.02
N LEU A 756 -26.48 -10.03 -21.45
CA LEU A 756 -25.19 -10.37 -22.08
C LEU A 756 -24.73 -11.81 -21.81
N SER A 757 -25.39 -12.54 -20.89
CA SER A 757 -25.12 -13.95 -20.64
C SER A 757 -25.54 -14.83 -21.83
N PRO A 758 -25.00 -16.06 -21.96
CA PRO A 758 -25.45 -17.02 -22.98
C PRO A 758 -26.96 -17.28 -22.96
N ARG A 759 -27.60 -17.25 -21.78
CA ARG A 759 -29.06 -17.39 -21.65
C ARG A 759 -29.79 -16.18 -22.20
N GLY A 760 -29.42 -14.98 -21.77
CA GLY A 760 -30.02 -13.73 -22.25
C GLY A 760 -29.86 -13.56 -23.75
N GLN A 761 -28.67 -13.83 -24.29
CA GLN A 761 -28.41 -13.78 -25.74
C GLN A 761 -29.22 -14.82 -26.53
N ALA A 762 -29.47 -16.03 -25.99
CA ALA A 762 -30.41 -16.97 -26.62
C ALA A 762 -31.85 -16.43 -26.65
N VAL A 763 -32.28 -15.70 -25.61
CA VAL A 763 -33.58 -15.00 -25.59
C VAL A 763 -33.57 -13.82 -26.58
N VAL A 764 -32.48 -13.06 -26.71
CA VAL A 764 -32.33 -11.99 -27.73
C VAL A 764 -32.48 -12.56 -29.15
N ALA A 765 -31.87 -13.72 -29.44
CA ALA A 765 -31.93 -14.37 -30.75
C ALA A 765 -33.33 -14.91 -31.10
N HIS A 766 -33.97 -15.65 -30.17
CA HIS A 766 -35.17 -16.43 -30.47
C HIS A 766 -36.46 -15.90 -29.84
N GLY A 767 -36.42 -15.48 -28.58
CA GLY A 767 -37.61 -15.02 -27.85
C GLY A 767 -38.02 -13.60 -28.25
N ALA A 768 -37.05 -12.69 -28.23
CA ALA A 768 -37.22 -11.29 -28.62
C ALA A 768 -37.14 -11.05 -30.13
N GLY A 769 -36.46 -11.93 -30.87
CA GLY A 769 -36.22 -11.79 -32.32
C GLY A 769 -35.35 -10.58 -32.69
N LEU A 770 -34.57 -10.04 -31.75
CA LEU A 770 -33.79 -8.81 -31.92
C LEU A 770 -32.41 -9.05 -32.54
N GLY A 771 -32.00 -10.31 -32.71
CA GLY A 771 -30.68 -10.68 -33.25
C GLY A 771 -29.60 -10.59 -32.17
N ALA A 772 -29.00 -11.70 -31.76
CA ALA A 772 -27.99 -11.71 -30.69
C ALA A 772 -26.58 -11.37 -31.23
N ILE A 773 -25.77 -10.68 -30.43
CA ILE A 773 -24.34 -10.43 -30.76
C ILE A 773 -23.51 -11.68 -30.51
N LEU A 774 -23.80 -12.41 -29.43
CA LEU A 774 -23.05 -13.57 -28.98
C LEU A 774 -23.86 -14.86 -29.20
N GLY A 775 -23.14 -15.98 -29.36
CA GLY A 775 -23.71 -17.30 -29.57
C GLY A 775 -23.78 -17.74 -31.04
N GLU A 776 -24.19 -18.98 -31.24
CA GLU A 776 -24.24 -19.65 -32.54
C GLU A 776 -25.69 -20.04 -32.90
N GLY A 777 -25.94 -20.24 -34.20
CA GLY A 777 -27.24 -20.65 -34.72
C GLY A 777 -28.12 -19.49 -35.24
N PRO A 778 -29.36 -19.79 -35.69
CA PRO A 778 -30.22 -18.81 -36.34
C PRO A 778 -30.52 -17.59 -35.45
N GLY A 779 -30.48 -16.39 -36.03
CA GLY A 779 -30.74 -15.16 -35.27
C GLY A 779 -29.57 -14.68 -34.41
N THR A 780 -28.34 -15.20 -34.60
CA THR A 780 -27.12 -14.59 -34.03
C THR A 780 -26.27 -13.91 -35.10
N ALA A 781 -25.40 -13.00 -34.68
CA ALA A 781 -24.41 -12.32 -35.53
C ALA A 781 -23.56 -13.29 -36.35
N ALA A 782 -23.24 -14.47 -35.80
CA ALA A 782 -22.49 -15.51 -36.50
C ALA A 782 -23.27 -16.06 -37.71
N ALA A 783 -24.56 -16.38 -37.54
CA ALA A 783 -25.41 -16.84 -38.65
C ALA A 783 -25.65 -15.73 -39.69
N PHE A 784 -25.94 -14.49 -39.26
CA PHE A 784 -26.07 -13.37 -40.20
C PHE A 784 -24.78 -13.12 -40.99
N THR A 785 -23.61 -13.27 -40.37
CA THR A 785 -22.31 -13.14 -41.04
C THR A 785 -22.07 -14.27 -42.05
N ALA A 786 -22.50 -15.50 -41.74
CA ALA A 786 -22.39 -16.65 -42.65
C ALA A 786 -23.35 -16.57 -43.85
N GLU A 787 -24.53 -15.97 -43.68
CA GLU A 787 -25.55 -15.80 -44.74
C GLU A 787 -25.36 -14.50 -45.57
N ALA A 788 -24.54 -13.55 -45.09
CA ALA A 788 -24.34 -12.25 -45.73
C ALA A 788 -23.73 -12.38 -47.12
N ARG A 789 -24.36 -11.73 -48.10
CA ARG A 789 -23.90 -11.67 -49.51
C ARG A 789 -22.94 -10.51 -49.80
N GLY A 790 -22.68 -9.67 -48.81
CA GLY A 790 -21.87 -8.46 -48.90
C GLY A 790 -21.31 -8.09 -47.52
N PRO A 791 -20.44 -7.08 -47.44
CA PRO A 791 -19.82 -6.68 -46.20
C PRO A 791 -20.86 -6.16 -45.20
N LEU A 792 -20.89 -6.77 -44.02
CA LEU A 792 -21.59 -6.20 -42.87
C LEU A 792 -20.76 -5.04 -42.30
N GLN A 793 -21.42 -3.95 -41.91
CA GLN A 793 -20.80 -2.73 -41.41
C GLN A 793 -21.43 -2.36 -40.05
N PRO A 794 -20.94 -2.94 -38.94
CA PRO A 794 -21.42 -2.60 -37.60
C PRO A 794 -21.11 -1.15 -37.24
N ILE A 795 -22.10 -0.47 -36.67
CA ILE A 795 -21.95 0.90 -36.17
C ILE A 795 -21.22 0.82 -34.82
N THR A 796 -19.90 1.00 -34.85
CA THR A 796 -19.02 0.98 -33.67
C THR A 796 -19.46 2.02 -32.63
N ILE A 797 -19.78 1.60 -31.41
CA ILE A 797 -20.09 2.50 -30.30
C ILE A 797 -18.81 3.27 -29.92
N GLY A 798 -18.85 4.61 -29.99
CA GLY A 798 -17.71 5.44 -29.61
C GLY A 798 -17.92 6.94 -29.92
N PRO A 799 -16.98 7.81 -29.53
CA PRO A 799 -17.19 9.26 -29.48
C PRO A 799 -17.21 9.92 -30.87
N TRP A 800 -16.76 9.22 -31.91
CA TRP A 800 -16.94 9.65 -33.30
C TRP A 800 -18.43 9.83 -33.67
N LEU A 801 -19.35 9.13 -33.00
CA LEU A 801 -20.80 9.31 -33.16
C LEU A 801 -21.29 10.69 -32.73
N LEU A 802 -20.56 11.37 -31.82
CA LEU A 802 -20.88 12.74 -31.40
C LEU A 802 -20.79 13.73 -32.57
N ALA A 803 -20.01 13.43 -33.63
CA ALA A 803 -19.90 14.28 -34.81
C ALA A 803 -21.23 14.41 -35.55
N PHE A 804 -22.10 13.40 -35.50
CA PHE A 804 -23.44 13.46 -36.11
C PHE A 804 -24.48 14.13 -35.21
N LEU A 805 -24.12 14.46 -33.97
CA LEU A 805 -24.92 15.26 -33.04
C LEU A 805 -24.45 16.72 -32.96
N ASP A 806 -23.37 17.08 -33.67
CA ASP A 806 -22.97 18.47 -33.93
C ASP A 806 -24.15 19.26 -34.52
N GLN A 807 -24.48 20.41 -33.92
CA GLN A 807 -25.73 21.10 -34.24
C GLN A 807 -25.73 21.65 -35.67
N GLN A 808 -24.59 22.13 -36.17
CA GLN A 808 -24.44 22.64 -37.54
C GLN A 808 -24.54 21.50 -38.56
N ARG A 809 -23.73 20.46 -38.39
CA ARG A 809 -23.71 19.28 -39.28
C ARG A 809 -25.07 18.60 -39.36
N LYS A 810 -25.73 18.37 -38.20
CA LYS A 810 -27.06 17.75 -38.15
C LYS A 810 -28.12 18.62 -38.84
N SER A 811 -28.13 19.93 -38.57
CA SER A 811 -29.08 20.85 -39.19
C SER A 811 -28.95 20.86 -40.72
N ARG A 812 -27.73 21.00 -41.23
CA ARG A 812 -27.43 20.98 -42.67
C ARG A 812 -27.83 19.65 -43.32
N PHE A 813 -27.45 18.53 -42.71
CA PHE A 813 -27.78 17.20 -43.21
C PHE A 813 -29.30 16.99 -43.33
N LEU A 814 -30.07 17.37 -42.30
CA LEU A 814 -31.53 17.30 -42.32
C LEU A 814 -32.15 18.25 -43.35
N GLN A 815 -31.64 19.47 -43.49
CA GLN A 815 -32.11 20.43 -44.51
C GLN A 815 -31.88 19.91 -45.93
N SER A 816 -30.67 19.44 -46.23
CA SER A 816 -30.33 18.84 -47.54
C SER A 816 -31.18 17.61 -47.84
N TRP A 817 -31.40 16.75 -46.85
CA TRP A 817 -32.25 15.57 -47.00
C TRP A 817 -33.72 15.94 -47.29
N LEU A 818 -34.30 16.87 -46.51
CA LEU A 818 -35.69 17.33 -46.70
C LEU A 818 -35.91 17.92 -48.09
N GLN A 819 -34.97 18.74 -48.59
CA GLN A 819 -35.02 19.32 -49.94
C GLN A 819 -35.02 18.24 -51.05
N ILE A 820 -34.44 17.07 -50.79
CA ILE A 820 -34.31 15.98 -51.77
C ILE A 820 -35.47 14.98 -51.69
N VAL A 821 -35.97 14.65 -50.49
CA VAL A 821 -37.08 13.69 -50.32
C VAL A 821 -38.47 14.33 -50.38
N SER A 822 -38.56 15.65 -50.19
CA SER A 822 -39.79 16.43 -50.29
C SER A 822 -39.53 17.75 -51.01
N PRO A 823 -39.12 17.72 -52.30
CA PRO A 823 -39.11 18.90 -53.14
C PRO A 823 -40.56 19.37 -53.31
N ASN A 824 -40.83 20.63 -52.93
CA ASN A 824 -42.16 21.27 -53.01
C ASN A 824 -42.72 21.29 -54.44
#